data_AF-A0A8T7KFT6-F1
#
_entry.id   AF-A0A8T7KFT6-F1
#
_cell.length_a   1.000
_cell.length_b   1.000
_cell.length_c   1.000
_cell.angle_alpha   90.00
_cell.angle_beta   90.00
_cell.angle_gamma   90.00
#
_symmetry.space_group_name_H-M   'P 1'
#
loop_
_entity.id
_entity.type
_entity.pdbx_description
1 polymer ?
#
loop_
_entity_poly.entity_id
_entity_poly.type
_entity_poly.pdbx_seq_one_letter_code
_entity_poly.pdbx_strand_id
1 'polypeptide(L)'
;MDIFQLRQQIIEQYAAYTRSFLTIRDPAIRRFVDAALAEGRLWPDSLVQLSPAYDQASTVADLVEHGTLHAGCGEIFQAPDASGALRSLRLYRHQKQAIDLAVARRNYVVTTGTGSGKSLTYIIPIVDHVLRQRPEDGRVRAIIVYPMNALINSQAKAIERFFGNMPGCPVRFARYTGQEGDAEKRAIQQRPPHILLTNYVMLELMLTRPDEFTFVNAGAADLQFVVLDELHTYRGRQGADVAMLMRRLRERSGNPDLTCIGTSATMVSGDSADDRRAAVARVASTIFGVALPPDQVIEETLTYAVPQFPLPSVASLRAALLADLPAALDWPGFQQHPLAHWIEQTFSLRTDQEGTLRRAEPRTLRQGAEALAAQTGVSVARCEAQIRRFFDLGSAVRDPDGKPGFAFKLHQFISQGSAVYSTLEEPPARHLTLEGQRYVAGPHGDRLLFPLVFCRECGQHYALCAYDPEAATLTPRQPMSRGEDVAPPALAGYLLVGEEVWSEESEDLLPDTWFNLTRSGRTIKRDFRSYLPRRLAVLPDGTVVHHNDTETPGSEDSDESPGLRALGVNDPEPVTAWFLPTPFLTCLQCGAVYTRQEKDDFRKLARLSSEGRSTATTLISVTAVDEMRRSDLQPGAQKLLSFTDNRQDASLQAGHFNDFVGVSLLRSAIAAALAAAPPGQPLTHLTIAPAVFAALDLPQEAYARAAGAYGGAKRRNEETLTAYLEYRIFEDLRRSWRVTQPNLEQCGLLRIDFLDLHELCRDASPWAQHPTLAMTAPEQREWVIRAMLEYMRRELAIDAPCLDPERQPELVKRVGAALKQPWAFAAEETRDLRVATRFLVPSDEAAPPGARSFSGRGQLGRFLRSPRAWPSLDAPLDDAAYEELLNALLDILVGTNILVDVAERGTRAVQIRRDALLWLPGDGTPPPPDPIRSRRMDLASRAQRGDGSAPRPHGAPDPAWP
;
A
#
# COMPACT_ATOMS: atom_id res chain seq x y z
N MET A 1 8.06 -14.93 -19.93
CA MET A 1 7.51 -13.71 -19.31
C MET A 1 8.46 -12.56 -19.60
N ASP A 2 7.96 -11.47 -20.20
CA ASP A 2 8.74 -10.23 -20.41
C ASP A 2 8.71 -9.39 -19.11
N ILE A 3 9.88 -9.16 -18.52
CA ILE A 3 10.01 -8.43 -17.24
C ILE A 3 9.71 -6.93 -17.38
N PHE A 4 9.94 -6.33 -18.55
CA PHE A 4 9.59 -4.94 -18.81
C PHE A 4 8.08 -4.78 -18.97
N GLN A 5 7.40 -5.76 -19.59
CA GLN A 5 5.94 -5.79 -19.67
C GLN A 5 5.31 -5.95 -18.28
N LEU A 6 5.82 -6.88 -17.46
CA LEU A 6 5.37 -7.05 -16.07
C LEU A 6 5.48 -5.74 -15.28
N ARG A 7 6.64 -5.07 -15.36
CA ARG A 7 6.85 -3.77 -14.72
C ARG A 7 5.82 -2.75 -15.19
N GLN A 8 5.56 -2.69 -16.50
CA GLN A 8 4.61 -1.73 -17.06
C GLN A 8 3.20 -1.96 -16.53
N GLN A 9 2.72 -3.21 -16.50
CA GLN A 9 1.41 -3.55 -15.95
C GLN A 9 1.30 -3.20 -14.45
N ILE A 10 2.34 -3.47 -13.66
CA ILE A 10 2.38 -3.11 -12.24
C ILE A 10 2.23 -1.59 -12.06
N ILE A 11 2.99 -0.81 -12.83
CA ILE A 11 2.93 0.66 -12.75
C ILE A 11 1.60 1.20 -13.24
N GLU A 12 1.03 0.66 -14.31
CA GLU A 12 -0.29 1.05 -14.82
C GLU A 12 -1.40 0.79 -13.82
N GLN A 13 -1.42 -0.39 -13.19
CA GLN A 13 -2.39 -0.75 -12.16
C GLN A 13 -2.25 0.15 -10.91
N TYR A 14 -1.01 0.37 -10.46
CA TYR A 14 -0.75 1.26 -9.34
C TYR A 14 -1.17 2.70 -9.64
N ALA A 15 -0.83 3.22 -10.81
CA ALA A 15 -1.20 4.56 -11.26
C ALA A 15 -2.72 4.73 -11.40
N ALA A 16 -3.42 3.72 -11.93
CA ALA A 16 -4.88 3.73 -12.03
C ALA A 16 -5.54 3.78 -10.65
N TYR A 17 -5.04 2.99 -9.71
CA TYR A 17 -5.51 3.00 -8.33
C TYR A 17 -5.28 4.37 -7.66
N THR A 18 -4.05 4.91 -7.70
CA THR A 18 -3.71 6.24 -7.15
C THR A 18 -4.57 7.37 -7.71
N ARG A 19 -4.93 7.31 -9.00
CA ARG A 19 -5.82 8.30 -9.62
C ARG A 19 -7.27 8.18 -9.16
N SER A 20 -7.71 7.01 -8.73
CA SER A 20 -9.14 6.76 -8.40
C SER A 20 -9.63 7.46 -7.13
N PHE A 21 -8.74 7.84 -6.21
CA PHE A 21 -9.11 8.48 -4.93
C PHE A 21 -9.03 10.00 -4.95
N LEU A 22 -8.58 10.59 -6.06
CA LEU A 22 -8.29 12.01 -6.13
C LEU A 22 -9.24 12.70 -7.10
N THR A 23 -10.27 13.32 -6.54
CA THR A 23 -11.08 14.29 -7.27
C THR A 23 -10.49 15.68 -7.05
N ILE A 24 -10.05 16.34 -8.13
CA ILE A 24 -9.54 17.72 -8.08
C ILE A 24 -10.47 18.62 -8.88
N ARG A 25 -11.06 19.61 -8.22
CA ARG A 25 -11.95 20.59 -8.85
C ARG A 25 -11.18 21.64 -9.66
N ASP A 26 -10.07 22.14 -9.12
CA ASP A 26 -9.26 23.19 -9.74
C ASP A 26 -8.56 22.65 -11.00
N PRO A 27 -8.84 23.20 -12.20
CA PRO A 27 -8.26 22.70 -13.44
C PRO A 27 -6.74 22.85 -13.54
N ALA A 28 -6.15 23.87 -12.91
CA ALA A 28 -4.70 24.09 -12.94
C ALA A 28 -3.99 23.07 -12.06
N ILE A 29 -4.49 22.84 -10.85
CA ILE A 29 -3.95 21.79 -9.95
C ILE A 29 -4.12 20.41 -10.59
N ARG A 30 -5.28 20.12 -11.18
CA ARG A 30 -5.54 18.85 -11.87
C ARG A 30 -4.53 18.61 -13.00
N ARG A 31 -4.35 19.59 -13.91
CA ARG A 31 -3.37 19.49 -15.00
C ARG A 31 -1.95 19.28 -14.49
N PHE A 32 -1.55 19.99 -13.42
CA PHE A 32 -0.23 19.82 -12.81
C PHE A 32 -0.03 18.39 -12.27
N VAL A 33 -1.01 17.88 -11.53
CA VAL A 33 -0.97 16.51 -10.99
C VAL A 33 -0.93 15.48 -12.12
N ASP A 34 -1.81 15.60 -13.10
CA ASP A 34 -1.87 14.67 -14.23
C ASP A 34 -0.54 14.63 -15.01
N ALA A 35 0.07 15.80 -15.25
CA ALA A 35 1.38 15.90 -15.88
C ALA A 35 2.48 15.25 -15.03
N ALA A 36 2.56 15.55 -13.73
CA ALA A 36 3.57 14.99 -12.85
C ALA A 36 3.45 13.45 -12.70
N LEU A 37 2.24 12.92 -12.71
CA LEU A 37 1.99 11.47 -12.73
C LEU A 37 2.34 10.85 -14.09
N ALA A 38 2.08 11.53 -15.20
CA ALA A 38 2.45 11.09 -16.55
C ALA A 38 3.97 11.07 -16.76
N GLU A 39 4.70 12.01 -16.15
CA GLU A 39 6.17 12.04 -16.10
C GLU A 39 6.77 10.96 -15.18
N GLY A 40 5.95 10.20 -14.46
CA GLY A 40 6.41 9.12 -13.58
C GLY A 40 7.12 9.62 -12.32
N ARG A 41 6.86 10.83 -11.83
CA ARG A 41 7.55 11.36 -10.62
C ARG A 41 7.38 10.48 -9.37
N LEU A 42 6.24 9.79 -9.25
CA LEU A 42 5.99 8.84 -8.15
C LEU A 42 6.55 7.44 -8.42
N TRP A 43 6.85 7.11 -9.69
CA TRP A 43 7.33 5.80 -10.14
C TRP A 43 8.34 5.99 -11.28
N PRO A 44 9.54 6.51 -11.00
CA PRO A 44 10.52 6.77 -12.03
C PRO A 44 10.86 5.52 -12.85
N ASP A 45 11.47 5.71 -14.02
CA ASP A 45 11.92 4.60 -14.85
C ASP A 45 12.83 3.64 -14.07
N SER A 46 12.67 2.35 -14.34
CA SER A 46 13.42 1.32 -13.65
C SER A 46 14.91 1.38 -14.03
N LEU A 47 15.77 1.21 -13.02
CA LEU A 47 17.20 1.07 -13.27
C LEU A 47 17.47 -0.37 -13.71
N VAL A 48 18.15 -0.52 -14.84
CA VAL A 48 18.60 -1.81 -15.35
C VAL A 48 19.99 -2.08 -14.77
N GLN A 49 20.15 -3.23 -14.12
CA GLN A 49 21.44 -3.70 -13.65
C GLN A 49 21.72 -5.09 -14.24
N LEU A 50 22.75 -5.17 -15.08
CA LEU A 50 23.22 -6.44 -15.62
C LEU A 50 24.22 -7.07 -14.64
N SER A 51 24.05 -8.35 -14.34
CA SER A 51 24.99 -9.08 -13.48
C SER A 51 26.29 -9.33 -14.26
N PRO A 52 27.45 -8.99 -13.70
CA PRO A 52 28.73 -9.25 -14.35
C PRO A 52 29.09 -10.73 -14.30
N ALA A 53 29.92 -11.17 -15.25
CA ALA A 53 30.60 -12.45 -15.15
C ALA A 53 31.76 -12.34 -14.13
N TYR A 54 31.98 -13.42 -13.39
CA TYR A 54 33.08 -13.53 -12.45
C TYR A 54 34.18 -14.39 -13.05
N ASP A 55 35.42 -14.02 -12.77
CA ASP A 55 36.58 -14.77 -13.23
C ASP A 55 36.64 -16.16 -12.58
N GLN A 56 36.90 -17.17 -13.41
CA GLN A 56 36.92 -18.58 -13.01
C GLN A 56 38.32 -19.00 -12.55
N ALA A 57 38.38 -19.97 -11.66
CA ALA A 57 39.59 -20.59 -11.15
C ALA A 57 39.53 -22.12 -11.29
N SER A 58 40.23 -22.83 -10.41
CA SER A 58 40.26 -24.30 -10.36
C SER A 58 38.89 -24.90 -10.02
N THR A 59 38.66 -26.16 -10.40
CA THR A 59 37.53 -26.94 -9.86
C THR A 59 37.82 -27.43 -8.44
N VAL A 60 36.79 -27.86 -7.72
CA VAL A 60 36.99 -28.56 -6.44
C VAL A 60 37.81 -29.84 -6.61
N ALA A 61 37.62 -30.58 -7.72
CA ALA A 61 38.40 -31.78 -8.03
C ALA A 61 39.89 -31.47 -8.21
N ASP A 62 40.22 -30.37 -8.90
CA ASP A 62 41.61 -29.91 -9.04
C ASP A 62 42.22 -29.63 -7.66
N LEU A 63 41.49 -28.97 -6.75
CA LEU A 63 41.97 -28.69 -5.40
C LEU A 63 42.13 -29.95 -4.54
N VAL A 64 41.32 -30.99 -4.77
CA VAL A 64 41.48 -32.30 -4.15
C VAL A 64 42.72 -33.01 -4.67
N GLU A 65 42.95 -33.01 -5.99
CA GLU A 65 44.12 -33.62 -6.63
C GLU A 65 45.43 -33.00 -6.12
N HIS A 66 45.47 -31.69 -5.93
CA HIS A 66 46.61 -30.97 -5.35
C HIS A 66 46.70 -31.10 -3.81
N GLY A 67 45.83 -31.88 -3.16
CA GLY A 67 45.83 -32.09 -1.71
C GLY A 67 45.39 -30.89 -0.87
N THR A 68 44.94 -29.80 -1.50
CA THR A 68 44.43 -28.60 -0.82
C THR A 68 43.11 -28.89 -0.10
N LEU A 69 42.24 -29.70 -0.71
CA LEU A 69 40.97 -30.16 -0.11
C LEU A 69 40.96 -31.68 0.10
N HIS A 70 40.19 -32.14 1.08
CA HIS A 70 39.93 -33.55 1.35
C HIS A 70 39.10 -34.18 0.23
N ALA A 71 39.35 -35.46 -0.08
CA ALA A 71 38.70 -36.19 -1.17
C ALA A 71 37.16 -36.09 -1.15
N GLY A 72 36.54 -36.23 0.03
CA GLY A 72 35.09 -36.09 0.20
C GLY A 72 34.51 -34.73 -0.23
N CYS A 73 35.31 -33.65 -0.28
CA CYS A 73 34.85 -32.37 -0.84
C CYS A 73 34.53 -32.49 -2.33
N GLY A 74 35.28 -33.31 -3.08
CA GLY A 74 35.05 -33.56 -4.50
C GLY A 74 33.74 -34.30 -4.79
N GLU A 75 33.26 -35.11 -3.84
CA GLU A 75 31.96 -35.81 -3.90
C GLU A 75 30.80 -34.87 -3.50
N ILE A 76 30.99 -34.06 -2.46
CA ILE A 76 29.95 -33.16 -1.94
C ILE A 76 29.70 -31.99 -2.88
N PHE A 77 30.76 -31.29 -3.31
CA PHE A 77 30.65 -30.04 -4.06
C PHE A 77 30.62 -30.29 -5.57
N GLN A 78 29.51 -30.85 -6.02
CA GLN A 78 29.18 -31.08 -7.43
C GLN A 78 27.92 -30.32 -7.82
N ALA A 79 27.82 -29.95 -9.10
CA ALA A 79 26.64 -29.34 -9.69
C ALA A 79 26.22 -30.10 -10.95
N PRO A 80 24.91 -30.21 -11.23
CA PRO A 80 24.43 -30.82 -12.46
C PRO A 80 24.82 -29.96 -13.68
N ASP A 81 25.31 -30.62 -14.73
CA ASP A 81 25.50 -30.01 -16.05
C ASP A 81 24.17 -29.94 -16.83
N ALA A 82 24.23 -29.46 -18.07
CA ALA A 82 23.05 -29.35 -18.94
C ALA A 82 22.35 -30.71 -19.21
N SER A 83 23.05 -31.83 -19.03
CA SER A 83 22.48 -33.18 -19.18
C SER A 83 21.92 -33.75 -17.86
N GLY A 84 22.08 -33.01 -16.75
CA GLY A 84 21.73 -33.46 -15.40
C GLY A 84 22.81 -34.30 -14.72
N ALA A 85 23.96 -34.53 -15.38
CA ALA A 85 25.07 -35.28 -14.79
C ALA A 85 25.84 -34.40 -13.81
N LEU A 86 26.20 -34.94 -12.64
CA LEU A 86 26.95 -34.20 -11.64
C LEU A 86 28.42 -34.02 -12.08
N ARG A 87 28.89 -32.77 -12.06
CA ARG A 87 30.27 -32.38 -12.36
C ARG A 87 30.88 -31.62 -11.20
N SER A 88 32.20 -31.69 -11.07
CA SER A 88 32.92 -30.94 -10.04
C SER A 88 32.65 -29.44 -10.19
N LEU A 89 32.38 -28.77 -9.07
CA LEU A 89 32.06 -27.35 -9.07
C LEU A 89 33.29 -26.54 -9.49
N ARG A 90 33.14 -25.73 -10.55
CA ARG A 90 34.12 -24.71 -10.93
C ARG A 90 34.01 -23.52 -9.97
N LEU A 91 35.13 -23.13 -9.36
CA LEU A 91 35.17 -22.04 -8.39
C LEU A 91 35.47 -20.70 -9.07
N TYR A 92 34.90 -19.63 -8.53
CA TYR A 92 35.34 -18.27 -8.87
C TYR A 92 36.65 -17.92 -8.17
N ARG A 93 37.41 -16.96 -8.71
CA ARG A 93 38.70 -16.54 -8.14
C ARG A 93 38.61 -16.14 -6.67
N HIS A 94 37.59 -15.37 -6.29
CA HIS A 94 37.37 -14.96 -4.89
C HIS A 94 37.06 -16.15 -3.96
N GLN A 95 36.41 -17.21 -4.47
CA GLN A 95 36.15 -18.42 -3.70
C GLN A 95 37.43 -19.20 -3.46
N LYS A 96 38.26 -19.36 -4.49
CA LYS A 96 39.57 -20.00 -4.37
C LYS A 96 40.47 -19.25 -3.39
N GLN A 97 40.54 -17.93 -3.49
CA GLN A 97 41.31 -17.09 -2.55
C GLN A 97 40.84 -17.25 -1.10
N ALA A 98 39.52 -17.32 -0.88
CA ALA A 98 38.96 -17.55 0.46
C ALA A 98 39.32 -18.94 1.00
N ILE A 99 39.28 -19.97 0.15
CA ILE A 99 39.70 -21.34 0.51
C ILE A 99 41.17 -21.34 0.91
N ASP A 100 42.06 -20.70 0.13
CA ASP A 100 43.48 -20.63 0.44
C ASP A 100 43.73 -19.98 1.82
N LEU A 101 43.06 -18.86 2.12
CA LEU A 101 43.16 -18.18 3.42
C LEU A 101 42.61 -19.03 4.57
N ALA A 102 41.49 -19.72 4.34
CA ALA A 102 40.87 -20.57 5.35
C ALA A 102 41.74 -21.81 5.68
N VAL A 103 42.33 -22.45 4.67
CA VAL A 103 43.28 -23.56 4.84
C VAL A 103 44.52 -23.09 5.61
N ALA A 104 44.98 -21.87 5.36
CA ALA A 104 46.06 -21.22 6.11
C ALA A 104 45.66 -20.72 7.51
N ARG A 105 44.43 -21.01 7.98
CA ARG A 105 43.88 -20.59 9.29
C ARG A 105 43.92 -19.08 9.52
N ARG A 106 43.74 -18.29 8.45
CA ARG A 106 43.67 -16.83 8.49
C ARG A 106 42.23 -16.34 8.55
N ASN A 107 42.01 -15.25 9.27
CA ASN A 107 40.75 -14.51 9.22
C ASN A 107 40.60 -13.86 7.84
N TYR A 108 39.37 -13.65 7.37
CA TYR A 108 39.18 -12.93 6.11
C TYR A 108 37.77 -12.37 5.98
N VAL A 109 37.62 -11.40 5.08
CA VAL A 109 36.33 -10.85 4.68
C VAL A 109 36.17 -10.97 3.18
N VAL A 110 35.01 -11.43 2.72
CA VAL A 110 34.66 -11.47 1.31
C VAL A 110 33.64 -10.39 0.99
N THR A 111 34.01 -9.45 0.13
CA THR A 111 33.18 -8.35 -0.35
C THR A 111 32.89 -8.53 -1.84
N THR A 112 31.75 -9.12 -2.17
CA THR A 112 31.34 -9.42 -3.56
C THR A 112 29.83 -9.28 -3.71
N GLY A 113 29.34 -9.01 -4.93
CA GLY A 113 27.91 -8.77 -5.16
C GLY A 113 26.99 -9.93 -4.79
N THR A 114 25.68 -9.66 -4.72
CA THR A 114 24.67 -10.72 -4.49
C THR A 114 24.74 -11.78 -5.59
N GLY A 115 24.64 -13.07 -5.24
CA GLY A 115 24.68 -14.17 -6.22
C GLY A 115 26.08 -14.59 -6.69
N SER A 116 27.16 -14.00 -6.16
CA SER A 116 28.56 -14.40 -6.43
C SER A 116 28.97 -15.73 -5.79
N GLY A 117 28.06 -16.40 -5.08
CA GLY A 117 28.36 -17.61 -4.33
C GLY A 117 29.24 -17.40 -3.09
N LYS A 118 29.07 -16.27 -2.36
CA LYS A 118 29.75 -15.99 -1.09
C LYS A 118 29.67 -17.15 -0.10
N SER A 119 28.56 -17.87 -0.04
CA SER A 119 28.38 -18.94 0.94
C SER A 119 29.40 -20.08 0.77
N LEU A 120 29.84 -20.33 -0.47
CA LEU A 120 30.85 -21.35 -0.75
C LEU A 120 32.24 -20.99 -0.20
N THR A 121 32.52 -19.70 0.03
CA THR A 121 33.82 -19.25 0.53
C THR A 121 34.11 -19.76 1.93
N TYR A 122 33.06 -19.95 2.75
CA TYR A 122 33.19 -20.49 4.10
C TYR A 122 32.67 -21.92 4.24
N ILE A 123 31.65 -22.34 3.48
CA ILE A 123 31.11 -23.72 3.59
C ILE A 123 32.15 -24.76 3.17
N ILE A 124 32.83 -24.56 2.04
CA ILE A 124 33.83 -25.50 1.53
C ILE A 124 34.96 -25.73 2.55
N PRO A 125 35.65 -24.69 3.06
CA PRO A 125 36.73 -24.92 4.03
C PRO A 125 36.25 -25.45 5.38
N ILE A 126 35.03 -25.13 5.83
CA ILE A 126 34.45 -25.74 7.04
C ILE A 126 34.26 -27.24 6.82
N VAL A 127 33.68 -27.65 5.69
CA VAL A 127 33.46 -29.06 5.35
C VAL A 127 34.79 -29.80 5.21
N ASP A 128 35.78 -29.21 4.53
CA ASP A 128 37.14 -29.75 4.44
C ASP A 128 37.74 -30.02 5.81
N HIS A 129 37.67 -29.04 6.70
CA HIS A 129 38.18 -29.18 8.06
C HIS A 129 37.49 -30.30 8.84
N VAL A 130 36.15 -30.40 8.76
CA VAL A 130 35.40 -31.47 9.43
C VAL A 130 35.79 -32.84 8.89
N LEU A 131 35.95 -32.98 7.57
CA LEU A 131 36.31 -34.24 6.92
C LEU A 131 37.74 -34.70 7.24
N ARG A 132 38.69 -33.76 7.40
CA ARG A 132 40.07 -34.06 7.79
C ARG A 132 40.22 -34.47 9.25
N GLN A 133 39.22 -34.16 10.07
CA GLN A 133 39.21 -34.46 11.51
C GLN A 133 38.34 -35.68 11.79
N ARG A 134 37.95 -35.89 13.06
CA ARG A 134 37.05 -36.95 13.52
C ARG A 134 35.57 -36.50 13.47
N PRO A 135 34.83 -36.71 12.36
CA PRO A 135 33.40 -36.37 12.27
C PRO A 135 32.51 -37.21 13.20
N GLU A 136 33.00 -38.32 13.72
CA GLU A 136 32.32 -39.18 14.68
C GLU A 136 32.16 -38.55 16.06
N ASP A 137 33.04 -37.61 16.45
CA ASP A 137 33.02 -36.94 17.76
C ASP A 137 31.74 -36.10 17.98
N GLY A 138 31.12 -35.65 16.88
CA GLY A 138 29.84 -34.95 16.91
C GLY A 138 29.81 -33.63 17.67
N ARG A 139 30.92 -32.87 17.65
CA ARG A 139 31.03 -31.54 18.27
C ARG A 139 30.82 -30.43 17.25
N VAL A 140 30.30 -29.29 17.72
CA VAL A 140 30.20 -28.08 16.89
C VAL A 140 31.60 -27.58 16.55
N ARG A 141 31.88 -27.48 15.24
CA ARG A 141 33.14 -26.93 14.69
C ARG A 141 32.96 -25.55 14.06
N ALA A 142 31.76 -25.21 13.61
CA ALA A 142 31.47 -23.91 13.03
C ALA A 142 30.10 -23.37 13.46
N ILE A 143 30.06 -22.06 13.75
CA ILE A 143 28.80 -21.31 13.95
C ILE A 143 28.71 -20.26 12.84
N ILE A 144 27.62 -20.31 12.08
CA ILE A 144 27.32 -19.33 11.02
C ILE A 144 26.13 -18.49 11.46
N VAL A 145 26.39 -17.19 11.59
CA VAL A 145 25.43 -16.20 12.09
C VAL A 145 24.88 -15.39 10.93
N TYR A 146 23.57 -15.48 10.73
CA TYR A 146 22.83 -14.73 9.73
C TYR A 146 21.99 -13.62 10.39
N PRO A 147 21.74 -12.49 9.70
CA PRO A 147 20.91 -11.42 10.25
C PRO A 147 19.41 -11.78 10.26
N MET A 148 18.98 -12.73 9.42
CA MET A 148 17.56 -13.06 9.24
C MET A 148 17.33 -14.58 9.07
N ASN A 149 16.25 -15.11 9.64
CA ASN A 149 15.88 -16.54 9.53
C ASN A 149 15.59 -16.97 8.09
N ALA A 150 15.11 -16.07 7.23
CA ALA A 150 14.90 -16.36 5.81
C ALA A 150 16.21 -16.77 5.11
N LEU A 151 17.32 -16.10 5.43
CA LEU A 151 18.65 -16.45 4.93
C LEU A 151 19.08 -17.82 5.47
N ILE A 152 18.87 -18.09 6.76
CA ILE A 152 19.15 -19.40 7.38
C ILE A 152 18.45 -20.53 6.62
N ASN A 153 17.15 -20.36 6.33
CA ASN A 153 16.36 -21.37 5.62
C ASN A 153 16.82 -21.56 4.17
N SER A 154 17.20 -20.49 3.48
CA SER A 154 17.75 -20.57 2.13
C SER A 154 19.10 -21.30 2.11
N GLN A 155 19.95 -21.02 3.09
CA GLN A 155 21.29 -21.62 3.17
C GLN A 155 21.24 -23.08 3.61
N ALA A 156 20.33 -23.44 4.52
CA ALA A 156 20.08 -24.83 4.87
C ALA A 156 19.73 -25.68 3.64
N LYS A 157 18.78 -25.22 2.81
CA LYS A 157 18.42 -25.91 1.55
C LYS A 157 19.60 -26.04 0.58
N ALA A 158 20.45 -25.02 0.51
CA ALA A 158 21.65 -25.06 -0.33
C ALA A 158 22.65 -26.12 0.17
N ILE A 159 22.86 -26.19 1.48
CA ILE A 159 23.72 -27.20 2.11
C ILE A 159 23.14 -28.61 1.93
N GLU A 160 21.83 -28.79 2.15
CA GLU A 160 21.12 -30.07 1.92
C GLU A 160 21.34 -30.59 0.50
N ARG A 161 21.27 -29.70 -0.49
CA ARG A 161 21.50 -30.07 -1.89
C ARG A 161 22.90 -30.63 -2.11
N PHE A 162 23.94 -29.97 -1.58
CA PHE A 162 25.31 -30.45 -1.73
C PHE A 162 25.56 -31.73 -0.93
N PHE A 163 25.05 -31.81 0.31
CA PHE A 163 25.26 -32.97 1.16
C PHE A 163 24.49 -34.20 0.62
N GLY A 164 23.37 -33.98 -0.08
CA GLY A 164 22.65 -35.01 -0.80
C GLY A 164 23.42 -35.66 -1.96
N ASN A 165 24.47 -35.02 -2.47
CA ASN A 165 25.35 -35.62 -3.49
C ASN A 165 26.18 -36.79 -2.93
N MET A 166 26.39 -36.84 -1.61
CA MET A 166 27.14 -37.90 -0.93
C MET A 166 26.23 -38.66 0.03
N PRO A 167 25.64 -39.80 -0.39
CA PRO A 167 24.84 -40.65 0.50
C PRO A 167 25.62 -41.03 1.76
N GLY A 168 25.04 -40.79 2.94
CA GLY A 168 25.72 -41.02 4.21
C GLY A 168 26.79 -39.99 4.57
N CYS A 169 26.69 -38.76 4.02
CA CYS A 169 27.60 -37.65 4.31
C CYS A 169 27.93 -37.56 5.82
N PRO A 170 29.21 -37.66 6.22
CA PRO A 170 29.58 -37.67 7.63
C PRO A 170 29.44 -36.28 8.28
N VAL A 171 29.30 -35.22 7.48
CA VAL A 171 29.17 -33.85 7.97
C VAL A 171 27.70 -33.54 8.28
N ARG A 172 27.42 -33.10 9.52
CA ARG A 172 26.07 -32.72 9.95
C ARG A 172 25.98 -31.21 10.13
N PHE A 173 24.85 -30.64 9.72
CA PHE A 173 24.49 -29.27 10.03
C PHE A 173 23.09 -29.22 10.66
N ALA A 174 22.79 -28.17 11.42
CA ALA A 174 21.42 -27.93 11.91
C ALA A 174 21.11 -26.44 12.00
N ARG A 175 19.83 -26.10 11.84
CA ARG A 175 19.30 -24.76 12.13
C ARG A 175 18.94 -24.71 13.61
N TYR A 176 19.35 -23.64 14.29
CA TYR A 176 18.99 -23.44 15.70
C TYR A 176 18.60 -21.98 15.92
N THR A 177 17.29 -21.72 15.90
CA THR A 177 16.68 -20.39 15.95
C THR A 177 15.47 -20.36 16.88
N GLY A 178 14.70 -19.27 16.86
CA GLY A 178 13.41 -19.19 17.54
C GLY A 178 12.27 -19.96 16.85
N GLN A 179 12.47 -20.51 15.65
CA GLN A 179 11.41 -21.18 14.86
C GLN A 179 11.28 -22.67 15.16
N GLU A 180 12.36 -23.32 15.59
CA GLU A 180 12.36 -24.75 15.92
C GLU A 180 11.66 -25.00 17.26
N GLY A 181 10.85 -26.06 17.32
CA GLY A 181 10.12 -26.45 18.53
C GLY A 181 11.05 -27.08 19.59
N ASP A 182 10.56 -27.20 20.82
CA ASP A 182 11.36 -27.66 21.95
C ASP A 182 11.95 -29.06 21.76
N ALA A 183 11.19 -29.98 21.13
CA ALA A 183 11.66 -31.34 20.85
C ALA A 183 12.85 -31.34 19.86
N GLU A 184 12.78 -30.53 18.81
CA GLU A 184 13.85 -30.41 17.81
C GLU A 184 15.10 -29.77 18.44
N LYS A 185 14.93 -28.72 19.25
CA LYS A 185 16.04 -28.09 19.98
C LYS A 185 16.75 -29.06 20.91
N ARG A 186 16.00 -29.87 21.67
CA ARG A 186 16.57 -30.90 22.55
C ARG A 186 17.33 -31.96 21.77
N ALA A 187 16.80 -32.40 20.62
CA ALA A 187 17.50 -33.36 19.76
C ALA A 187 18.85 -32.80 19.27
N ILE A 188 18.89 -31.52 18.87
CA ILE A 188 20.12 -30.85 18.45
C ILE A 188 21.11 -30.70 19.62
N GLN A 189 20.64 -30.39 20.83
CA GLN A 189 21.49 -30.29 22.03
C GLN A 189 22.10 -31.64 22.42
N GLN A 190 21.32 -32.72 22.36
CA GLN A 190 21.76 -34.07 22.69
C GLN A 190 22.71 -34.65 21.64
N ARG A 191 22.53 -34.29 20.38
CA ARG A 191 23.38 -34.71 19.26
C ARG A 191 23.81 -33.50 18.43
N PRO A 192 24.80 -32.73 18.89
CA PRO A 192 25.23 -31.52 18.21
C PRO A 192 25.66 -31.77 16.75
N PRO A 193 25.39 -30.82 15.84
CA PRO A 193 25.90 -30.85 14.48
C PRO A 193 27.36 -30.38 14.45
N HIS A 194 28.03 -30.55 13.30
CA HIS A 194 29.34 -29.95 13.07
C HIS A 194 29.21 -28.47 12.68
N ILE A 195 28.14 -28.11 11.98
CA ILE A 195 27.85 -26.75 11.50
C ILE A 195 26.52 -26.29 12.08
N LEU A 196 26.53 -25.20 12.86
CA LEU A 196 25.32 -24.61 13.43
C LEU A 196 24.94 -23.34 12.68
N LEU A 197 23.72 -23.28 12.15
CA LEU A 197 23.17 -22.10 11.49
C LEU A 197 22.25 -21.37 12.46
N THR A 198 22.56 -20.12 12.78
CA THR A 198 21.81 -19.36 13.79
C THR A 198 21.77 -17.86 13.48
N ASN A 199 21.13 -17.08 14.34
CA ASN A 199 21.15 -15.62 14.30
C ASN A 199 21.82 -15.06 15.57
N TYR A 200 22.20 -13.79 15.55
CA TYR A 200 22.98 -13.19 16.64
C TYR A 200 22.22 -13.20 17.98
N VAL A 201 20.88 -13.07 17.96
CA VAL A 201 20.05 -13.12 19.17
C VAL A 201 20.10 -14.50 19.81
N MET A 202 19.95 -15.56 19.02
CA MET A 202 20.00 -16.93 19.54
C MET A 202 21.40 -17.30 19.99
N LEU A 203 22.45 -16.82 19.31
CA LEU A 203 23.83 -16.98 19.77
C LEU A 203 24.08 -16.32 21.13
N GLU A 204 23.49 -15.15 21.40
CA GLU A 204 23.56 -14.53 22.72
C GLU A 204 22.90 -15.38 23.81
N LEU A 205 21.76 -15.99 23.49
CA LEU A 205 21.10 -16.95 24.39
C LEU A 205 21.98 -18.18 24.65
N MET A 206 22.65 -18.71 23.62
CA MET A 206 23.55 -19.87 23.76
C MET A 206 24.71 -19.61 24.72
N LEU A 207 25.19 -18.37 24.81
CA LEU A 207 26.26 -17.99 25.74
C LEU A 207 25.77 -17.83 27.18
N THR A 208 24.47 -17.71 27.41
CA THR A 208 23.89 -17.44 28.74
C THR A 208 23.15 -18.63 29.33
N ARG A 209 22.67 -19.56 28.49
CA ARG A 209 21.84 -20.71 28.93
C ARG A 209 22.65 -22.00 29.06
N PRO A 210 22.61 -22.67 30.24
CA PRO A 210 23.39 -23.89 30.48
C PRO A 210 23.17 -25.02 29.47
N ASP A 211 21.92 -25.27 29.06
CA ASP A 211 21.58 -26.35 28.11
C ASP A 211 22.19 -26.14 26.72
N GLU A 212 22.56 -24.91 26.38
CA GLU A 212 23.09 -24.51 25.08
C GLU A 212 24.62 -24.38 25.09
N PHE A 213 25.26 -24.56 26.26
CA PHE A 213 26.72 -24.54 26.40
C PHE A 213 27.44 -25.63 25.59
N THR A 214 26.73 -26.71 25.25
CA THR A 214 27.25 -27.77 24.36
C THR A 214 27.71 -27.24 23.00
N PHE A 215 27.19 -26.08 22.57
CA PHE A 215 27.55 -25.47 21.28
C PHE A 215 28.74 -24.52 21.33
N VAL A 216 29.09 -23.98 22.51
CA VAL A 216 29.98 -22.82 22.63
C VAL A 216 31.09 -22.98 23.66
N ASN A 217 30.99 -23.90 24.63
CA ASN A 217 32.00 -24.07 25.67
C ASN A 217 33.22 -24.86 25.16
N ALA A 218 34.42 -24.44 25.54
CA ALA A 218 35.69 -25.12 25.22
C ALA A 218 35.73 -26.63 25.53
N GLY A 219 35.02 -27.07 26.58
CA GLY A 219 34.99 -28.49 26.97
C GLY A 219 33.99 -29.36 26.21
N ALA A 220 33.03 -28.75 25.51
CA ALA A 220 31.92 -29.46 24.85
C ALA A 220 31.88 -29.25 23.34
N ALA A 221 32.14 -28.02 22.89
CA ALA A 221 32.37 -27.69 21.50
C ALA A 221 33.87 -27.80 21.16
N ASP A 222 34.17 -27.72 19.87
CA ASP A 222 35.53 -27.53 19.38
C ASP A 222 35.46 -26.52 18.24
N LEU A 223 35.14 -25.29 18.60
CA LEU A 223 34.79 -24.26 17.64
C LEU A 223 36.05 -23.79 16.90
N GLN A 224 36.07 -23.98 15.58
CA GLN A 224 37.19 -23.68 14.70
C GLN A 224 36.89 -22.50 13.76
N PHE A 225 35.61 -22.23 13.51
CA PHE A 225 35.15 -21.15 12.64
C PHE A 225 33.97 -20.40 13.24
N VAL A 226 33.98 -19.09 13.10
CA VAL A 226 32.79 -18.24 13.26
C VAL A 226 32.60 -17.40 12.00
N VAL A 227 31.39 -17.43 11.47
CA VAL A 227 31.03 -16.70 10.25
C VAL A 227 29.95 -15.68 10.58
N LEU A 228 30.18 -14.42 10.21
CA LEU A 228 29.14 -13.39 10.18
C LEU A 228 28.76 -13.11 8.72
N ASP A 229 27.58 -13.56 8.32
CA ASP A 229 27.04 -13.25 7.00
C ASP A 229 26.35 -11.89 6.98
N GLU A 230 26.38 -11.24 5.81
CA GLU A 230 25.91 -9.88 5.56
C GLU A 230 26.41 -8.86 6.60
N LEU A 231 27.74 -8.78 6.74
CA LEU A 231 28.42 -7.95 7.74
C LEU A 231 27.98 -6.48 7.72
N HIS A 232 27.52 -5.97 6.57
CA HIS A 232 27.01 -4.60 6.41
C HIS A 232 25.73 -4.31 7.21
N THR A 233 25.00 -5.34 7.63
CA THR A 233 23.80 -5.20 8.45
C THR A 233 24.13 -4.82 9.90
N TYR A 234 25.33 -5.15 10.38
CA TYR A 234 25.75 -4.90 11.76
C TYR A 234 26.37 -3.50 11.91
N ARG A 235 25.51 -2.48 11.95
CA ARG A 235 25.91 -1.06 12.09
C ARG A 235 25.24 -0.38 13.30
N GLY A 236 25.77 0.77 13.70
CA GLY A 236 25.25 1.54 14.83
C GLY A 236 25.22 0.71 16.12
N ARG A 237 24.14 0.83 16.91
CA ARG A 237 23.96 0.09 18.16
C ARG A 237 24.03 -1.43 17.97
N GLN A 238 23.33 -1.97 16.98
CA GLN A 238 23.32 -3.41 16.69
C GLN A 238 24.73 -3.93 16.37
N GLY A 239 25.52 -3.15 15.62
CA GLY A 239 26.92 -3.49 15.34
C GLY A 239 27.77 -3.59 16.60
N ALA A 240 27.60 -2.68 17.55
CA ALA A 240 28.30 -2.72 18.84
C ALA A 240 27.91 -3.96 19.67
N ASP A 241 26.62 -4.31 19.72
CA ASP A 241 26.12 -5.49 20.44
C ASP A 241 26.74 -6.78 19.87
N VAL A 242 26.75 -6.93 18.54
CA VAL A 242 27.36 -8.09 17.87
C VAL A 242 28.87 -8.12 18.06
N ALA A 243 29.54 -6.96 18.09
CA ALA A 243 30.98 -6.91 18.34
C ALA A 243 31.36 -7.43 19.73
N MET A 244 30.57 -7.10 20.76
CA MET A 244 30.75 -7.64 22.11
C MET A 244 30.38 -9.12 22.17
N LEU A 245 29.35 -9.55 21.44
CA LEU A 245 28.97 -10.95 21.31
C LEU A 245 30.11 -11.82 20.76
N MET A 246 30.78 -11.39 19.68
CA MET A 246 31.91 -12.13 19.09
C MET A 246 33.07 -12.30 20.07
N ARG A 247 33.38 -11.25 20.85
CA ARG A 247 34.43 -11.32 21.89
C ARG A 247 34.08 -12.32 22.98
N ARG A 248 32.84 -12.31 23.47
CA ARG A 248 32.35 -13.29 24.46
C ARG A 248 32.37 -14.72 23.93
N LEU A 249 31.98 -14.93 22.67
CA LEU A 249 32.03 -16.24 22.03
C LEU A 249 33.47 -16.78 21.97
N ARG A 250 34.42 -15.95 21.54
CA ARG A 250 35.84 -16.32 21.47
C ARG A 250 36.37 -16.76 22.82
N GLU A 251 36.17 -15.93 23.85
CA GLU A 251 36.57 -16.25 25.22
C GLU A 251 35.94 -17.57 25.70
N ARG A 252 34.64 -17.75 25.47
CA ARG A 252 33.89 -18.93 25.90
C ARG A 252 34.32 -20.21 25.19
N SER A 253 34.67 -20.10 23.90
CA SER A 253 35.12 -21.22 23.08
C SER A 253 36.49 -21.74 23.49
N GLY A 254 37.30 -20.93 24.18
CA GLY A 254 38.66 -21.28 24.57
C GLY A 254 39.63 -21.45 23.39
N ASN A 255 39.22 -21.09 22.17
CA ASN A 255 40.07 -21.16 20.98
C ASN A 255 40.63 -19.76 20.63
N PRO A 256 41.91 -19.48 20.93
CA PRO A 256 42.52 -18.19 20.57
C PRO A 256 42.67 -18.01 19.06
N ASP A 257 42.78 -19.11 18.31
CA ASP A 257 42.98 -19.18 16.87
C ASP A 257 41.67 -19.40 16.10
N LEU A 258 40.53 -19.00 16.69
CA LEU A 258 39.22 -19.09 16.07
C LEU A 258 39.20 -18.28 14.77
N THR A 259 39.02 -18.97 13.64
CA THR A 259 38.98 -18.33 12.32
C THR A 259 37.68 -17.54 12.16
N CYS A 260 37.81 -16.22 12.06
CA CYS A 260 36.72 -15.26 11.92
C CYS A 260 36.52 -14.90 10.44
N ILE A 261 35.32 -15.14 9.93
CA ILE A 261 34.99 -14.95 8.51
C ILE A 261 33.82 -13.98 8.38
N GLY A 262 34.00 -12.90 7.64
CA GLY A 262 32.93 -11.97 7.28
C GLY A 262 32.54 -12.08 5.81
N THR A 263 31.26 -11.99 5.50
CA THR A 263 30.79 -11.86 4.10
C THR A 263 29.88 -10.66 3.96
N SER A 264 29.98 -9.92 2.85
CA SER A 264 29.09 -8.78 2.61
C SER A 264 28.98 -8.45 1.13
N ALA A 265 27.81 -7.93 0.73
CA ALA A 265 27.62 -7.36 -0.60
C ALA A 265 28.13 -5.91 -0.73
N THR A 266 28.05 -5.10 0.33
CA THR A 266 28.24 -3.64 0.27
C THR A 266 28.75 -3.12 1.61
N MET A 267 30.03 -2.78 1.76
CA MET A 267 30.55 -2.30 3.06
C MET A 267 31.07 -0.87 3.04
N VAL A 268 31.80 -0.44 2.01
CA VAL A 268 32.41 0.90 1.97
C VAL A 268 32.68 1.34 0.53
N SER A 269 32.32 2.59 0.19
CA SER A 269 32.83 3.29 -0.99
C SER A 269 34.09 4.06 -0.61
N GLY A 270 35.14 3.94 -1.42
CA GLY A 270 36.42 4.62 -1.25
C GLY A 270 37.04 4.81 -2.62
N ASP A 271 37.85 5.86 -2.75
CA ASP A 271 38.35 6.35 -4.03
C ASP A 271 39.34 5.37 -4.67
N SER A 272 40.16 4.67 -3.87
CA SER A 272 41.06 3.60 -4.32
C SER A 272 40.66 2.21 -3.80
N ALA A 273 41.22 1.15 -4.41
CA ALA A 273 41.02 -0.22 -3.93
C ALA A 273 41.61 -0.44 -2.53
N ASP A 274 42.78 0.14 -2.27
CA ASP A 274 43.45 0.01 -0.99
C ASP A 274 42.68 0.71 0.14
N ASP A 275 42.10 1.88 -0.13
CA ASP A 275 41.26 2.58 0.85
C ASP A 275 40.02 1.78 1.23
N ARG A 276 39.37 1.16 0.24
CA ARG A 276 38.20 0.31 0.47
C ARG A 276 38.58 -0.93 1.29
N ARG A 277 39.64 -1.65 0.91
CA ARG A 277 40.10 -2.82 1.66
C ARG A 277 40.50 -2.42 3.08
N ALA A 278 41.21 -1.32 3.26
CA ALA A 278 41.57 -0.81 4.58
C ALA A 278 40.35 -0.46 5.43
N ALA A 279 39.32 0.15 4.85
CA ALA A 279 38.09 0.49 5.56
C ALA A 279 37.29 -0.76 5.97
N VAL A 280 37.13 -1.72 5.06
CA VAL A 280 36.50 -3.02 5.32
C VAL A 280 37.25 -3.78 6.42
N ALA A 281 38.58 -3.83 6.32
CA ALA A 281 39.47 -4.44 7.29
C ALA A 281 39.29 -3.85 8.70
N ARG A 282 39.21 -2.50 8.81
CA ARG A 282 38.95 -1.82 10.10
C ARG A 282 37.60 -2.19 10.70
N VAL A 283 36.53 -2.18 9.91
CA VAL A 283 35.18 -2.54 10.37
C VAL A 283 35.16 -3.99 10.86
N ALA A 284 35.68 -4.93 10.07
CA ALA A 284 35.71 -6.33 10.43
C ALA A 284 36.60 -6.60 11.66
N SER A 285 37.77 -5.97 11.74
CA SER A 285 38.65 -6.06 12.91
C SER A 285 37.93 -5.60 14.17
N THR A 286 37.14 -4.52 14.06
CA THR A 286 36.36 -3.97 15.18
C THR A 286 35.24 -4.93 15.60
N ILE A 287 34.48 -5.47 14.64
CA ILE A 287 33.37 -6.39 14.94
C ILE A 287 33.91 -7.69 15.56
N PHE A 288 34.88 -8.35 14.94
CA PHE A 288 35.39 -9.63 15.44
C PHE A 288 36.33 -9.49 16.65
N GLY A 289 36.93 -8.32 16.86
CA GLY A 289 37.92 -8.10 17.92
C GLY A 289 39.23 -8.84 17.66
N VAL A 290 39.61 -9.02 16.39
CA VAL A 290 40.87 -9.62 15.93
C VAL A 290 41.51 -8.72 14.88
N ALA A 291 42.84 -8.81 14.70
CA ALA A 291 43.50 -8.10 13.62
C ALA A 291 43.16 -8.76 12.28
N LEU A 292 42.63 -7.97 11.34
CA LEU A 292 42.36 -8.38 9.97
C LEU A 292 43.01 -7.34 9.03
N PRO A 293 44.20 -7.63 8.47
CA PRO A 293 44.89 -6.72 7.56
C PRO A 293 44.20 -6.61 6.18
N PRO A 294 44.44 -5.52 5.42
CA PRO A 294 43.76 -5.26 4.14
C PRO A 294 43.95 -6.36 3.07
N ASP A 295 45.05 -7.11 3.10
CA ASP A 295 45.33 -8.24 2.19
C ASP A 295 44.43 -9.47 2.46
N GLN A 296 43.74 -9.50 3.60
CA GLN A 296 42.72 -10.51 3.95
C GLN A 296 41.29 -10.05 3.59
N VAL A 297 41.16 -8.93 2.88
CA VAL A 297 39.89 -8.49 2.28
C VAL A 297 39.85 -8.93 0.82
N ILE A 298 38.97 -9.88 0.53
CA ILE A 298 38.79 -10.48 -0.78
C ILE A 298 37.67 -9.74 -1.51
N GLU A 299 38.01 -9.04 -2.58
CA GLU A 299 37.06 -8.43 -3.51
C GLU A 299 36.69 -9.39 -4.65
N GLU A 300 35.63 -9.04 -5.40
CA GLU A 300 35.28 -9.78 -6.62
C GLU A 300 36.30 -9.53 -7.72
N THR A 301 36.57 -10.57 -8.52
CA THR A 301 37.29 -10.44 -9.80
C THR A 301 36.29 -10.62 -10.92
N LEU A 302 36.07 -9.56 -11.68
CA LEU A 302 35.08 -9.53 -12.77
C LEU A 302 35.77 -9.79 -14.12
N THR A 303 35.02 -10.36 -15.05
CA THR A 303 35.42 -10.56 -16.44
C THR A 303 34.24 -10.27 -17.36
N TYR A 304 34.49 -10.12 -18.66
CA TYR A 304 33.43 -10.02 -19.66
C TYR A 304 32.94 -11.42 -20.03
N ALA A 305 31.62 -11.58 -20.17
CA ALA A 305 31.00 -12.76 -20.76
C ALA A 305 31.22 -12.80 -22.28
N VAL A 306 31.32 -11.62 -22.90
CA VAL A 306 31.58 -11.43 -24.33
C VAL A 306 33.08 -11.19 -24.58
N PRO A 307 33.68 -11.74 -25.65
CA PRO A 307 35.06 -11.44 -26.01
C PRO A 307 35.33 -9.93 -26.12
N GLN A 308 36.47 -9.48 -25.57
CA GLN A 308 36.86 -8.07 -25.59
C GLN A 308 37.34 -7.58 -26.97
N PHE A 309 37.72 -8.49 -27.86
CA PHE A 309 38.26 -8.14 -29.17
C PHE A 309 37.72 -9.06 -30.28
N PRO A 310 37.46 -8.52 -31.48
CA PRO A 310 37.53 -7.10 -31.83
C PRO A 310 36.36 -6.29 -31.24
N LEU A 311 36.64 -5.06 -30.77
CA LEU A 311 35.59 -4.13 -30.33
C LEU A 311 34.66 -3.78 -31.52
N PRO A 312 33.33 -3.69 -31.31
CA PRO A 312 32.42 -3.33 -32.38
C PRO A 312 32.65 -1.89 -32.83
N SER A 313 32.72 -1.66 -34.14
CA SER A 313 32.81 -0.30 -34.70
C SER A 313 31.45 0.40 -34.62
N VAL A 314 31.46 1.73 -34.68
CA VAL A 314 30.20 2.51 -34.76
C VAL A 314 29.36 2.08 -35.96
N ALA A 315 30.01 1.72 -37.08
CA ALA A 315 29.33 1.21 -38.27
C ALA A 315 28.66 -0.16 -38.02
N SER A 316 29.32 -1.09 -37.31
CA SER A 316 28.73 -2.40 -37.01
C SER A 316 27.60 -2.30 -35.99
N LEU A 317 27.70 -1.42 -34.99
CA LEU A 317 26.62 -1.12 -34.05
C LEU A 317 25.41 -0.51 -34.78
N ARG A 318 25.64 0.47 -35.65
CA ARG A 318 24.57 1.07 -36.46
C ARG A 318 23.90 0.03 -37.36
N ALA A 319 24.66 -0.84 -38.01
CA ALA A 319 24.12 -1.92 -38.82
C ALA A 319 23.27 -2.89 -37.99
N ALA A 320 23.76 -3.30 -36.81
CA ALA A 320 23.02 -4.19 -35.90
C ALA A 320 21.71 -3.56 -35.38
N LEU A 321 21.68 -2.24 -35.15
CA LEU A 321 20.48 -1.51 -34.73
C LEU A 321 19.42 -1.38 -35.83
N LEU A 322 19.86 -1.23 -37.09
CA LEU A 322 18.97 -1.09 -38.24
C LEU A 322 18.46 -2.45 -38.73
N ALA A 323 19.23 -3.52 -38.54
CA ALA A 323 18.79 -4.88 -38.81
C ALA A 323 17.69 -5.34 -37.83
N ASP A 324 16.93 -6.35 -38.24
CA ASP A 324 16.02 -7.04 -37.34
C ASP A 324 16.79 -8.14 -36.59
N LEU A 325 16.59 -8.18 -35.27
CA LEU A 325 17.20 -9.20 -34.44
C LEU A 325 16.62 -10.58 -34.78
N PRO A 326 17.44 -11.64 -34.67
CA PRO A 326 16.96 -13.01 -34.86
C PRO A 326 15.93 -13.39 -33.78
N ALA A 327 15.18 -14.47 -34.02
CA ALA A 327 14.22 -15.00 -33.06
C ALA A 327 14.91 -15.69 -31.86
N ALA A 328 16.10 -16.25 -32.07
CA ALA A 328 16.92 -16.89 -31.05
C ALA A 328 18.40 -16.73 -31.39
N LEU A 329 19.26 -16.84 -30.38
CA LEU A 329 20.71 -16.83 -30.51
C LEU A 329 21.28 -18.09 -29.82
N ASP A 330 22.31 -18.67 -30.43
CA ASP A 330 23.19 -19.62 -29.74
C ASP A 330 24.32 -18.87 -29.01
N TRP A 331 25.10 -19.58 -28.21
CA TRP A 331 26.19 -18.97 -27.43
C TRP A 331 27.24 -18.26 -28.32
N PRO A 332 27.75 -18.87 -29.41
CA PRO A 332 28.68 -18.18 -30.31
C PRO A 332 28.08 -16.94 -30.96
N GLY A 333 26.83 -17.01 -31.45
CA GLY A 333 26.14 -15.87 -32.06
C GLY A 333 25.93 -14.73 -31.09
N PHE A 334 25.60 -15.03 -29.83
CA PHE A 334 25.52 -14.04 -28.76
C PHE A 334 26.87 -13.37 -28.49
N GLN A 335 27.94 -14.15 -28.34
CA GLN A 335 29.29 -13.62 -28.08
C GLN A 335 29.86 -12.77 -29.23
N GLN A 336 29.40 -12.98 -30.46
CA GLN A 336 29.86 -12.22 -31.62
C GLN A 336 28.98 -11.01 -31.93
N HIS A 337 27.83 -10.86 -31.28
CA HIS A 337 26.87 -9.83 -31.63
C HIS A 337 27.31 -8.44 -31.12
N PRO A 338 27.33 -7.39 -31.97
CA PRO A 338 27.77 -6.05 -31.56
C PRO A 338 27.02 -5.46 -30.37
N LEU A 339 25.69 -5.68 -30.31
CA LEU A 339 24.86 -5.22 -29.18
C LEU A 339 25.18 -5.96 -27.88
N ALA A 340 25.59 -7.23 -27.89
CA ALA A 340 25.95 -7.94 -26.66
C ALA A 340 27.14 -7.25 -25.99
N HIS A 341 28.17 -6.96 -26.78
CA HIS A 341 29.36 -6.27 -26.32
C HIS A 341 29.05 -4.87 -25.77
N TRP A 342 28.28 -4.07 -26.53
CA TRP A 342 27.93 -2.71 -26.11
C TRP A 342 27.05 -2.69 -24.85
N ILE A 343 26.07 -3.60 -24.75
CA ILE A 343 25.19 -3.72 -23.57
C ILE A 343 26.01 -4.11 -22.34
N GLU A 344 26.93 -5.07 -22.46
CA GLU A 344 27.77 -5.48 -21.33
C GLU A 344 28.67 -4.33 -20.84
N GLN A 345 29.29 -3.58 -21.76
CA GLN A 345 30.10 -2.40 -21.41
C GLN A 345 29.30 -1.24 -20.82
N THR A 346 28.02 -1.15 -21.13
CA THR A 346 27.19 -0.01 -20.71
C THR A 346 26.45 -0.30 -19.40
N PHE A 347 25.94 -1.52 -19.23
CA PHE A 347 25.04 -1.89 -18.13
C PHE A 347 25.67 -2.85 -17.11
N SER A 348 26.81 -3.48 -17.41
CA SER A 348 27.44 -4.48 -16.53
C SER A 348 28.73 -3.96 -15.89
N LEU A 349 29.67 -3.51 -16.72
CA LEU A 349 31.06 -3.26 -16.30
C LEU A 349 31.55 -1.86 -16.67
N ARG A 350 32.45 -1.33 -15.85
CA ARG A 350 33.27 -0.15 -16.13
C ARG A 350 34.70 -0.42 -15.68
N THR A 351 35.65 0.31 -16.23
CA THR A 351 37.05 0.25 -15.81
C THR A 351 37.33 1.41 -14.86
N ASP A 352 37.95 1.13 -13.71
CA ASP A 352 38.43 2.19 -12.80
C ASP A 352 39.75 2.82 -13.30
N GLN A 353 40.26 3.82 -12.56
CA GLN A 353 41.49 4.55 -12.94
C GLN A 353 42.73 3.65 -13.00
N GLU A 354 42.69 2.49 -12.35
CA GLU A 354 43.78 1.50 -12.28
C GLU A 354 43.66 0.42 -13.36
N GLY A 355 42.66 0.49 -14.25
CA GLY A 355 42.44 -0.52 -15.28
C GLY A 355 41.68 -1.76 -14.80
N THR A 356 41.15 -1.76 -13.56
CA THR A 356 40.43 -2.90 -12.99
C THR A 356 38.93 -2.84 -13.32
N LEU A 357 38.34 -3.99 -13.65
CA LEU A 357 36.92 -4.10 -13.93
C LEU A 357 36.08 -3.96 -12.66
N ARG A 358 35.07 -3.07 -12.73
CA ARG A 358 34.10 -2.78 -11.67
C ARG A 358 32.70 -2.82 -12.23
N ARG A 359 31.70 -2.96 -11.35
CA ARG A 359 30.29 -2.87 -11.75
C ARG A 359 29.98 -1.48 -12.29
N ALA A 360 29.23 -1.42 -13.39
CA ALA A 360 28.65 -0.18 -13.88
C ALA A 360 27.62 0.37 -12.90
N GLU A 361 27.47 1.70 -12.87
CA GLU A 361 26.35 2.32 -12.17
C GLU A 361 25.03 1.96 -12.85
N PRO A 362 24.01 1.52 -12.09
CA PRO A 362 22.69 1.23 -12.64
C PRO A 362 22.12 2.47 -13.35
N ARG A 363 21.53 2.25 -14.53
CA ARG A 363 20.96 3.32 -15.36
C ARG A 363 19.65 2.85 -15.99
N THR A 364 18.81 3.79 -16.41
CA THR A 364 17.56 3.44 -17.09
C THR A 364 17.85 2.91 -18.50
N LEU A 365 16.91 2.14 -19.04
CA LEU A 365 16.98 1.68 -20.43
C LEU A 365 17.06 2.86 -21.40
N ARG A 366 16.29 3.92 -21.13
CA ARG A 366 16.28 5.18 -21.88
C ARG A 366 17.63 5.88 -21.89
N GLN A 367 18.29 6.02 -20.74
CA GLN A 367 19.64 6.59 -20.65
C GLN A 367 20.65 5.79 -21.49
N GLY A 368 20.54 4.46 -21.51
CA GLY A 368 21.33 3.62 -22.41
C GLY A 368 21.01 3.88 -23.87
N ALA A 369 19.73 3.95 -24.23
CA ALA A 369 19.29 4.21 -25.60
C ALA A 369 19.75 5.58 -26.12
N GLU A 370 19.73 6.62 -25.28
CA GLU A 370 20.23 7.96 -25.58
C GLU A 370 21.74 7.95 -25.83
N ALA A 371 22.52 7.25 -24.99
CA ALA A 371 23.96 7.10 -25.20
C ALA A 371 24.28 6.36 -26.51
N LEU A 372 23.55 5.28 -26.81
CA LEU A 372 23.72 4.51 -28.05
C LEU A 372 23.31 5.32 -29.28
N ALA A 373 22.23 6.09 -29.18
CA ALA A 373 21.76 7.00 -30.22
C ALA A 373 22.78 8.09 -30.52
N ALA A 374 23.36 8.71 -29.48
CA ALA A 374 24.42 9.71 -29.63
C ALA A 374 25.67 9.13 -30.31
N GLN A 375 26.03 7.87 -30.01
CA GLN A 375 27.18 7.20 -30.61
C GLN A 375 26.94 6.78 -32.07
N THR A 376 25.73 6.32 -32.42
CA THR A 376 25.45 5.68 -33.71
C THR A 376 24.66 6.56 -34.70
N GLY A 377 24.06 7.64 -34.22
CA GLY A 377 23.15 8.50 -35.00
C GLY A 377 21.83 7.82 -35.37
N VAL A 378 21.41 6.78 -34.65
CA VAL A 378 20.10 6.12 -34.78
C VAL A 378 19.13 6.74 -33.78
N SER A 379 17.83 6.79 -34.07
CA SER A 379 16.83 7.36 -33.16
C SER A 379 16.79 6.63 -31.81
N VAL A 380 16.61 7.38 -30.70
CA VAL A 380 16.49 6.84 -29.33
C VAL A 380 15.46 5.71 -29.24
N ALA A 381 14.28 5.89 -29.83
CA ALA A 381 13.21 4.87 -29.80
C ALA A 381 13.63 3.53 -30.42
N ARG A 382 14.36 3.54 -31.56
CA ARG A 382 14.88 2.33 -32.18
C ARG A 382 15.97 1.69 -31.31
N CYS A 383 16.87 2.49 -30.73
CA CYS A 383 17.90 1.99 -29.81
C CYS A 383 17.26 1.31 -28.58
N GLU A 384 16.27 1.94 -27.97
CA GLU A 384 15.58 1.42 -26.78
C GLU A 384 14.89 0.08 -27.07
N ALA A 385 14.14 -0.02 -28.19
CA ALA A 385 13.49 -1.25 -28.61
C ALA A 385 14.49 -2.39 -28.88
N GLN A 386 15.62 -2.07 -29.52
CA GLN A 386 16.69 -3.03 -29.82
C GLN A 386 17.38 -3.52 -28.55
N ILE A 387 17.73 -2.61 -27.62
CA ILE A 387 18.35 -2.98 -26.34
C ILE A 387 17.40 -3.86 -25.52
N ARG A 388 16.11 -3.48 -25.40
CA ARG A 388 15.10 -4.28 -24.70
C ARG A 388 15.03 -5.71 -25.23
N ARG A 389 14.84 -5.85 -26.55
CA ARG A 389 14.74 -7.15 -27.21
C ARG A 389 16.03 -7.96 -27.06
N PHE A 390 17.19 -7.30 -27.03
CA PHE A 390 18.46 -7.98 -26.85
C PHE A 390 18.70 -8.47 -25.41
N PHE A 391 18.17 -7.78 -24.39
CA PHE A 391 18.16 -8.30 -23.02
C PHE A 391 17.37 -9.61 -22.91
N ASP A 392 16.22 -9.70 -23.57
CA ASP A 392 15.42 -10.92 -23.61
C ASP A 392 16.19 -12.06 -24.29
N LEU A 393 16.76 -11.80 -25.48
CA LEU A 393 17.58 -12.78 -26.20
C LEU A 393 18.77 -13.24 -25.36
N GLY A 394 19.53 -12.32 -24.76
CA GLY A 394 20.67 -12.64 -23.90
C GLY A 394 20.29 -13.45 -22.67
N SER A 395 19.10 -13.21 -22.10
CA SER A 395 18.59 -13.99 -20.96
C SER A 395 18.14 -15.41 -21.36
N ALA A 396 17.78 -15.63 -22.62
CA ALA A 396 17.39 -16.92 -23.16
C ALA A 396 18.59 -17.78 -23.57
N VAL A 397 19.68 -17.17 -24.06
CA VAL A 397 20.93 -17.89 -24.41
C VAL A 397 21.51 -18.57 -23.18
N ARG A 398 22.09 -19.76 -23.36
CA ARG A 398 22.81 -20.51 -22.32
C ARG A 398 24.28 -20.66 -22.70
N ASP A 399 25.18 -20.40 -21.75
CA ASP A 399 26.60 -20.71 -21.88
C ASP A 399 26.86 -22.23 -21.76
N PRO A 400 28.09 -22.72 -21.99
CA PRO A 400 28.42 -24.15 -21.86
C PRO A 400 28.17 -24.75 -20.48
N ASP A 401 28.13 -23.94 -19.42
CA ASP A 401 27.83 -24.34 -18.04
C ASP A 401 26.33 -24.24 -17.72
N GLY A 402 25.48 -23.90 -18.72
CA GLY A 402 24.04 -23.77 -18.57
C GLY A 402 23.57 -22.47 -17.91
N LYS A 403 24.43 -21.45 -17.77
CA LYS A 403 24.08 -20.14 -17.21
C LYS A 403 23.53 -19.21 -18.31
N PRO A 404 22.61 -18.29 -17.99
CA PRO A 404 22.12 -17.32 -18.96
C PRO A 404 23.23 -16.37 -19.41
N GLY A 405 23.25 -16.01 -20.70
CA GLY A 405 24.23 -15.05 -21.24
C GLY A 405 24.12 -13.67 -20.60
N PHE A 406 22.90 -13.20 -20.36
CA PHE A 406 22.60 -12.03 -19.53
C PHE A 406 21.65 -12.37 -18.39
N ALA A 407 22.10 -12.10 -17.16
CA ALA A 407 21.25 -12.12 -15.97
C ALA A 407 21.07 -10.69 -15.44
N PHE A 408 19.93 -10.07 -15.72
CA PHE A 408 19.68 -8.67 -15.34
C PHE A 408 18.53 -8.53 -14.34
N LYS A 409 18.50 -7.39 -13.66
CA LYS A 409 17.47 -7.01 -12.69
C LYS A 409 16.94 -5.63 -13.05
N LEU A 410 15.63 -5.44 -12.84
CA LEU A 410 15.00 -4.13 -12.86
C LEU A 410 14.79 -3.66 -11.43
N HIS A 411 15.31 -2.48 -11.10
CA HIS A 411 15.07 -1.82 -9.83
C HIS A 411 14.00 -0.75 -10.03
N GLN A 412 12.78 -1.05 -9.60
CA GLN A 412 11.66 -0.11 -9.66
C GLN A 412 11.46 0.53 -8.29
N PHE A 413 11.59 1.85 -8.24
CA PHE A 413 11.27 2.64 -7.05
C PHE A 413 9.86 3.18 -7.18
N ILE A 414 9.05 3.01 -6.14
CA ILE A 414 7.67 3.51 -6.09
C ILE A 414 7.54 4.31 -4.81
N SER A 415 7.19 5.58 -4.96
CA SER A 415 6.90 6.49 -3.87
C SER A 415 5.40 6.56 -3.68
N GLN A 416 4.97 6.57 -2.42
CA GLN A 416 3.56 6.78 -2.09
C GLN A 416 3.08 8.18 -2.50
N GLY A 417 3.99 9.14 -2.75
CA GLY A 417 3.66 10.56 -2.85
C GLY A 417 3.38 11.18 -1.48
N SER A 418 3.10 12.49 -1.44
CA SER A 418 2.64 13.17 -0.21
C SER A 418 1.42 14.06 -0.49
N ALA A 419 1.57 15.38 -0.34
CA ALA A 419 0.60 16.36 -0.79
C ALA A 419 1.07 16.99 -2.11
N VAL A 420 0.12 17.65 -2.79
CA VAL A 420 0.47 18.73 -3.71
C VAL A 420 0.75 19.95 -2.84
N TYR A 421 1.87 20.63 -3.07
CA TYR A 421 2.17 21.88 -2.38
C TYR A 421 1.85 23.04 -3.29
N SER A 422 1.27 24.09 -2.73
CA SER A 422 0.94 25.32 -3.42
C SER A 422 1.37 26.52 -2.60
N THR A 423 1.82 27.56 -3.29
CA THR A 423 1.80 28.90 -2.69
C THR A 423 0.36 29.45 -2.66
N LEU A 424 0.11 30.52 -1.91
CA LEU A 424 -1.26 31.03 -1.69
C LEU A 424 -1.76 31.93 -2.82
N GLU A 425 -0.89 32.41 -3.72
CA GLU A 425 -1.31 33.28 -4.81
C GLU A 425 -2.32 32.61 -5.75
N GLU A 426 -3.11 33.42 -6.45
CA GLU A 426 -4.02 32.97 -7.49
C GLU A 426 -3.29 32.74 -8.83
N PRO A 427 -3.84 31.91 -9.74
CA PRO A 427 -3.30 31.76 -11.08
C PRO A 427 -3.26 33.11 -11.81
N PRO A 428 -2.18 33.42 -12.56
CA PRO A 428 -1.08 32.54 -12.95
C PRO A 428 0.15 32.56 -12.02
N ALA A 429 0.17 33.37 -10.94
CA ALA A 429 1.34 33.55 -10.07
C ALA A 429 1.62 32.35 -9.15
N ARG A 430 0.60 31.53 -8.89
CA ARG A 430 0.65 30.32 -8.08
C ARG A 430 1.75 29.34 -8.52
N HIS A 431 2.58 28.90 -7.57
CA HIS A 431 3.54 27.82 -7.79
C HIS A 431 3.03 26.50 -7.23
N LEU A 432 3.17 25.41 -8.00
CA LEU A 432 2.79 24.05 -7.62
C LEU A 432 4.00 23.11 -7.64
N THR A 433 4.14 22.27 -6.64
CA THR A 433 5.19 21.24 -6.57
C THR A 433 4.73 19.99 -5.84
N LEU A 434 5.37 18.85 -6.12
CA LEU A 434 5.22 17.61 -5.34
C LEU A 434 6.34 17.42 -4.32
N GLU A 435 7.35 18.28 -4.34
CA GLU A 435 8.48 18.24 -3.43
C GLU A 435 8.15 18.95 -2.13
N GLY A 436 8.34 18.27 -1.00
CA GLY A 436 8.09 18.82 0.33
C GLY A 436 9.17 19.82 0.76
N GLN A 437 9.20 20.98 0.13
CA GLN A 437 10.05 22.12 0.52
C GLN A 437 9.22 23.10 1.38
N ARG A 438 9.88 23.93 2.19
CA ARG A 438 9.19 24.89 3.09
C ARG A 438 8.84 26.21 2.39
N TYR A 439 9.69 26.63 1.44
CA TYR A 439 9.53 27.87 0.71
C TYR A 439 10.06 27.74 -0.72
N VAL A 440 9.62 28.65 -1.59
CA VAL A 440 10.18 28.87 -2.92
C VAL A 440 10.65 30.32 -3.00
N ALA A 441 11.91 30.51 -3.41
CA ALA A 441 12.47 31.85 -3.60
C ALA A 441 11.67 32.64 -4.66
N GLY A 442 11.35 33.89 -4.35
CA GLY A 442 10.61 34.79 -5.23
C GLY A 442 11.23 36.18 -5.30
N PRO A 443 10.78 37.01 -6.27
CA PRO A 443 11.32 38.37 -6.47
C PRO A 443 11.07 39.32 -5.29
N HIS A 444 10.13 38.99 -4.40
CA HIS A 444 9.79 39.77 -3.19
C HIS A 444 10.08 39.01 -1.88
N GLY A 445 10.96 38.01 -1.91
CA GLY A 445 11.32 37.17 -0.76
C GLY A 445 10.82 35.72 -0.88
N ASP A 446 11.00 34.96 0.20
CA ASP A 446 10.61 33.55 0.28
C ASP A 446 9.09 33.42 0.39
N ARG A 447 8.50 32.57 -0.47
CA ARG A 447 7.06 32.30 -0.49
C ARG A 447 6.78 30.94 0.12
N LEU A 448 5.84 30.87 1.06
CA LEU A 448 5.54 29.63 1.78
C LEU A 448 4.78 28.62 0.92
N LEU A 449 5.18 27.35 1.04
CA LEU A 449 4.50 26.22 0.40
C LEU A 449 3.55 25.54 1.37
N PHE A 450 2.27 25.58 1.06
CA PHE A 450 1.22 24.93 1.84
C PHE A 450 0.83 23.59 1.21
N PRO A 451 0.84 22.49 1.99
CA PRO A 451 0.29 21.24 1.51
C PRO A 451 -1.23 21.35 1.30
N LEU A 452 -1.68 20.88 0.15
CA LEU A 452 -3.10 20.88 -0.22
C LEU A 452 -3.81 19.59 0.20
N VAL A 453 -5.05 19.75 0.60
CA VAL A 453 -6.02 18.69 0.87
C VAL A 453 -7.31 18.95 0.10
N PHE A 454 -8.00 17.92 -0.35
CA PHE A 454 -9.16 18.03 -1.24
C PHE A 454 -10.42 17.49 -0.58
N CYS A 455 -11.53 18.21 -0.64
CA CYS A 455 -12.83 17.69 -0.19
C CYS A 455 -13.16 16.41 -0.96
N ARG A 456 -13.44 15.32 -0.24
CA ARG A 456 -13.74 14.02 -0.86
C ARG A 456 -15.05 13.98 -1.64
N GLU A 457 -15.95 14.91 -1.38
CA GLU A 457 -17.26 14.99 -2.04
C GLU A 457 -17.22 15.78 -3.36
N CYS A 458 -16.39 16.84 -3.46
CA CYS A 458 -16.40 17.73 -4.64
C CYS A 458 -15.03 18.09 -5.21
N GLY A 459 -13.94 17.67 -4.56
CA GLY A 459 -12.57 17.96 -4.98
C GLY A 459 -12.08 19.40 -4.72
N GLN A 460 -12.82 20.22 -3.97
CA GLN A 460 -12.37 21.55 -3.56
C GLN A 460 -11.09 21.43 -2.73
N HIS A 461 -10.04 22.16 -3.12
CA HIS A 461 -8.78 22.17 -2.39
C HIS A 461 -8.80 23.19 -1.24
N TYR A 462 -8.07 22.85 -0.17
CA TYR A 462 -7.79 23.69 1.00
C TYR A 462 -6.31 23.58 1.33
N ALA A 463 -5.69 24.67 1.77
CA ALA A 463 -4.31 24.72 2.23
C ALA A 463 -4.23 24.32 3.71
N LEU A 464 -3.39 23.35 4.07
CA LEU A 464 -3.23 22.87 5.44
C LEU A 464 -2.31 23.82 6.22
N CYS A 465 -2.83 24.47 7.26
CA CYS A 465 -2.13 25.56 7.94
C CYS A 465 -2.41 25.62 9.45
N ALA A 466 -1.56 26.35 10.16
CA ALA A 466 -1.78 26.82 11.52
C ALA A 466 -1.84 28.36 11.50
N TYR A 467 -2.90 28.92 12.06
CA TYR A 467 -3.09 30.36 12.18
C TYR A 467 -2.85 30.80 13.62
N ASP A 468 -1.86 31.67 13.83
CA ASP A 468 -1.60 32.32 15.10
C ASP A 468 -2.22 33.73 15.08
N PRO A 469 -3.33 33.96 15.83
CA PRO A 469 -3.96 35.27 15.86
C PRO A 469 -3.16 36.30 16.66
N GLU A 470 -2.32 35.89 17.61
CA GLU A 470 -1.50 36.82 18.42
C GLU A 470 -0.28 37.30 17.63
N ALA A 471 0.34 36.39 16.87
CA ALA A 471 1.46 36.72 16.01
C ALA A 471 1.06 37.22 14.61
N ALA A 472 -0.23 37.19 14.27
CA ALA A 472 -0.75 37.49 12.94
C ALA A 472 -0.01 36.71 11.81
N THR A 473 0.20 35.40 12.01
CA THR A 473 0.94 34.57 11.05
C THR A 473 0.22 33.27 10.71
N LEU A 474 0.39 32.85 9.46
CA LEU A 474 -0.06 31.59 8.91
C LEU A 474 1.15 30.74 8.54
N THR A 475 1.24 29.54 9.10
CA THR A 475 2.34 28.61 8.82
C THR A 475 1.83 27.31 8.21
N PRO A 476 2.55 26.74 7.23
CA PRO A 476 2.20 25.44 6.66
C PRO A 476 2.41 24.34 7.69
N ARG A 477 1.47 23.41 7.77
CA ARG A 477 1.55 22.26 8.66
C ARG A 477 2.12 21.04 7.96
N GLN A 478 2.58 20.07 8.74
CA GLN A 478 3.00 18.80 8.15
C GLN A 478 1.79 18.04 7.61
N PRO A 479 1.83 17.51 6.38
CA PRO A 479 0.72 16.75 5.83
C PRO A 479 0.28 15.65 6.80
N MET A 480 1.19 14.81 7.28
CA MET A 480 0.83 13.64 8.09
C MET A 480 0.37 13.97 9.52
N SER A 481 0.46 15.22 9.97
CA SER A 481 0.07 15.60 11.33
C SER A 481 -1.45 15.78 11.49
N ARG A 482 -1.97 15.34 12.64
CA ARG A 482 -3.38 15.49 13.06
C ARG A 482 -3.65 16.73 13.90
N GLY A 483 -2.66 17.59 14.08
CA GLY A 483 -2.74 18.82 14.89
C GLY A 483 -1.81 18.80 16.10
N GLU A 484 -1.19 17.66 16.37
CA GLU A 484 -0.17 17.48 17.41
C GLU A 484 1.09 18.34 17.17
N ASP A 485 1.27 18.82 15.94
CA ASP A 485 2.34 19.74 15.53
C ASP A 485 2.06 21.22 15.88
N VAL A 486 0.86 21.54 16.39
CA VAL A 486 0.43 22.92 16.66
C VAL A 486 0.23 23.12 18.16
N ALA A 487 0.94 24.09 18.74
CA ALA A 487 0.79 24.50 20.13
C ALA A 487 -0.01 25.81 20.22
N PRO A 488 -0.87 25.99 21.25
CA PRO A 488 -1.50 27.28 21.53
C PRO A 488 -0.46 28.39 21.70
N PRO A 489 -0.73 29.63 21.26
CA PRO A 489 -2.02 30.19 20.84
C PRO A 489 -2.44 29.86 19.39
N ALA A 490 -1.57 29.23 18.60
CA ALA A 490 -1.87 28.89 17.21
C ALA A 490 -3.00 27.85 17.08
N LEU A 491 -3.84 28.05 16.07
CA LEU A 491 -4.99 27.23 15.76
C LEU A 491 -4.73 26.40 14.49
N ALA A 492 -4.79 25.07 14.63
CA ALA A 492 -4.75 24.17 13.49
C ALA A 492 -6.01 24.35 12.62
N GLY A 493 -5.84 24.40 11.30
CA GLY A 493 -6.96 24.59 10.39
C GLY A 493 -6.64 24.39 8.91
N TYR A 494 -7.53 24.95 8.11
CA TYR A 494 -7.58 24.86 6.66
C TYR A 494 -7.84 26.24 6.09
N LEU A 495 -7.17 26.58 5.00
CA LEU A 495 -7.32 27.87 4.33
C LEU A 495 -7.89 27.66 2.93
N LEU A 496 -8.94 28.41 2.59
CA LEU A 496 -9.52 28.46 1.26
C LEU A 496 -9.23 29.83 0.63
N VAL A 497 -8.45 29.86 -0.43
CA VAL A 497 -8.07 31.09 -1.14
C VAL A 497 -9.18 31.52 -2.09
N GLY A 498 -9.48 32.81 -2.11
CA GLY A 498 -10.38 33.46 -3.07
C GLY A 498 -11.50 34.24 -2.38
N GLU A 499 -11.74 35.46 -2.87
CA GLU A 499 -12.74 36.38 -2.33
C GLU A 499 -14.18 35.95 -2.65
N GLU A 500 -14.44 35.51 -3.89
CA GLU A 500 -15.78 35.11 -4.34
C GLU A 500 -16.23 33.74 -3.83
N VAL A 501 -15.39 33.01 -3.10
CA VAL A 501 -15.64 31.61 -2.74
C VAL A 501 -16.62 31.48 -1.58
N TRP A 502 -16.71 32.50 -0.72
CA TRP A 502 -17.62 32.57 0.42
C TRP A 502 -17.83 34.04 0.84
N SER A 503 -18.94 34.36 1.52
CA SER A 503 -19.17 35.69 2.11
C SER A 503 -19.82 35.58 3.49
N GLU A 504 -19.72 36.61 4.32
CA GLU A 504 -20.41 36.67 5.63
C GLU A 504 -21.93 36.68 5.46
N GLU A 505 -22.44 37.28 4.37
CA GLU A 505 -23.86 37.21 3.98
C GLU A 505 -24.31 35.78 3.64
N SER A 506 -23.37 34.86 3.39
CA SER A 506 -23.63 33.45 3.14
C SER A 506 -23.74 32.62 4.42
N GLU A 507 -23.66 33.22 5.61
CA GLU A 507 -23.84 32.51 6.89
C GLU A 507 -25.15 31.71 6.96
N ASP A 508 -26.19 32.16 6.27
CA ASP A 508 -27.46 31.43 6.15
C ASP A 508 -27.32 30.07 5.45
N LEU A 509 -26.31 29.88 4.62
CA LEU A 509 -26.04 28.62 3.93
C LEU A 509 -25.42 27.57 4.86
N LEU A 510 -24.79 27.99 5.98
CA LEU A 510 -24.19 27.09 6.96
C LEU A 510 -25.19 26.07 7.50
N PRO A 511 -24.73 24.94 8.08
CA PRO A 511 -25.63 23.90 8.55
C PRO A 511 -26.61 24.41 9.61
N ASP A 512 -27.91 24.11 9.48
CA ASP A 512 -28.93 24.50 10.48
C ASP A 512 -28.57 23.98 11.88
N THR A 513 -27.83 22.88 11.94
CA THR A 513 -27.39 22.25 13.19
C THR A 513 -26.53 23.17 14.05
N TRP A 514 -25.88 24.18 13.44
CA TRP A 514 -25.03 25.15 14.11
C TRP A 514 -25.84 26.26 14.81
N PHE A 515 -27.16 26.31 14.60
CA PHE A 515 -27.99 27.43 15.05
C PHE A 515 -29.16 26.95 15.90
N ASN A 516 -29.64 27.84 16.76
CA ASN A 516 -30.89 27.75 17.49
C ASN A 516 -31.96 28.47 16.68
N LEU A 517 -33.13 27.85 16.54
CA LEU A 517 -34.32 28.48 15.97
C LEU A 517 -35.07 29.18 17.11
N THR A 518 -35.21 30.49 17.02
CA THR A 518 -35.99 31.30 17.96
C THR A 518 -37.12 32.01 17.22
N ARG A 519 -38.14 32.49 17.95
CA ARG A 519 -39.27 33.23 17.34
C ARG A 519 -38.85 34.50 16.59
N SER A 520 -37.66 35.04 16.89
CA SER A 520 -37.08 36.24 16.26
C SER A 520 -36.05 35.93 15.17
N GLY A 521 -35.87 34.66 14.78
CA GLY A 521 -34.90 34.25 13.77
C GLY A 521 -33.91 33.20 14.26
N ARG A 522 -32.88 32.96 13.45
CA ARG A 522 -31.85 31.94 13.66
C ARG A 522 -30.65 32.56 14.41
N THR A 523 -30.18 31.93 15.49
CA THR A 523 -29.00 32.40 16.26
C THR A 523 -27.92 31.33 16.38
N ILE A 524 -26.64 31.68 16.22
CA ILE A 524 -25.53 30.71 16.25
C ILE A 524 -25.36 30.14 17.66
N LYS A 525 -25.29 28.81 17.78
CA LYS A 525 -24.98 28.11 19.02
C LYS A 525 -23.56 28.45 19.46
N ARG A 526 -23.38 28.71 20.77
CA ARG A 526 -22.09 29.02 21.39
C ARG A 526 -20.97 28.06 20.96
N ASP A 527 -21.32 26.78 20.89
CA ASP A 527 -20.47 25.65 20.53
C ASP A 527 -19.94 25.63 19.09
N PHE A 528 -20.51 26.44 18.19
CA PHE A 528 -20.13 26.51 16.78
C PHE A 528 -19.52 27.87 16.39
N ARG A 529 -19.59 28.89 17.26
CA ARG A 529 -19.03 30.23 16.98
C ARG A 529 -17.55 30.19 16.60
N SER A 530 -16.77 29.33 17.26
CA SER A 530 -15.33 29.19 16.97
C SER A 530 -15.04 28.62 15.58
N TYR A 531 -16.02 27.94 14.95
CA TYR A 531 -15.88 27.24 13.67
C TYR A 531 -16.39 28.04 12.47
N LEU A 532 -16.86 29.27 12.70
CA LEU A 532 -17.24 30.16 11.60
C LEU A 532 -16.00 30.45 10.73
N PRO A 533 -16.14 30.43 9.39
CA PRO A 533 -15.08 30.83 8.49
C PRO A 533 -14.60 32.24 8.83
N ARG A 534 -13.28 32.43 8.97
CA ARG A 534 -12.69 33.75 9.26
C ARG A 534 -12.03 34.29 8.01
N ARG A 535 -12.43 35.47 7.55
CA ARG A 535 -11.77 36.17 6.43
C ARG A 535 -10.40 36.66 6.89
N LEU A 536 -9.36 36.40 6.11
CA LEU A 536 -7.98 36.81 6.34
C LEU A 536 -7.41 37.40 5.05
N ALA A 537 -6.58 38.44 5.16
CA ALA A 537 -5.74 38.93 4.06
C ALA A 537 -4.29 38.50 4.34
N VAL A 538 -3.71 37.71 3.45
CA VAL A 538 -2.46 36.96 3.72
C VAL A 538 -1.40 37.26 2.67
N LEU A 539 -0.21 37.65 3.11
CA LEU A 539 0.96 37.84 2.26
C LEU A 539 1.62 36.48 1.90
N PRO A 540 2.42 36.40 0.81
CA PRO A 540 3.07 35.14 0.38
C PRO A 540 4.01 34.51 1.42
N ASP A 541 4.51 35.28 2.39
CA ASP A 541 5.36 34.84 3.49
C ASP A 541 4.56 34.31 4.70
N GLY A 542 3.22 34.33 4.61
CA GLY A 542 2.31 33.91 5.68
C GLY A 542 1.91 35.01 6.66
N THR A 543 2.39 36.24 6.51
CA THR A 543 1.97 37.36 7.37
C THR A 543 0.52 37.73 7.08
N VAL A 544 -0.29 37.90 8.14
CA VAL A 544 -1.67 38.35 8.05
C VAL A 544 -1.72 39.86 8.26
N VAL A 545 -2.40 40.56 7.36
CA VAL A 545 -2.49 42.04 7.32
C VAL A 545 -3.93 42.51 7.41
N HIS A 546 -4.12 43.81 7.67
CA HIS A 546 -5.44 44.42 7.59
C HIS A 546 -5.96 44.42 6.15
N HIS A 547 -7.24 44.07 6.00
CA HIS A 547 -7.97 44.26 4.75
C HIS A 547 -8.40 45.73 4.68
N ASN A 548 -7.87 46.49 3.72
CA ASN A 548 -8.24 47.89 3.51
C ASN A 548 -9.58 47.97 2.77
N ASP A 549 -10.69 47.61 3.43
CA ASP A 549 -12.03 47.98 2.94
C ASP A 549 -12.29 49.45 3.32
N THR A 550 -11.57 50.39 2.68
CA THR A 550 -11.92 51.81 2.72
C THR A 550 -12.95 52.10 1.64
N GLU A 551 -14.23 52.05 2.00
CA GLU A 551 -15.27 52.99 1.54
C GLU A 551 -16.56 52.81 2.35
N THR A 552 -16.51 53.09 3.66
CA THR A 552 -17.71 53.52 4.40
C THR A 552 -17.32 54.60 5.40
N PRO A 553 -17.59 55.88 5.11
CA PRO A 553 -17.39 56.94 6.10
C PRO A 553 -18.52 56.87 7.12
N GLY A 554 -18.22 56.41 8.34
CA GLY A 554 -19.02 56.74 9.53
C GLY A 554 -19.63 55.62 10.36
N SER A 555 -18.90 54.55 10.70
CA SER A 555 -19.27 53.69 11.84
C SER A 555 -18.17 53.68 12.91
N GLU A 556 -18.47 54.29 14.07
CA GLU A 556 -17.58 54.46 15.23
C GLU A 556 -17.38 53.18 16.08
N ASP A 557 -17.60 51.99 15.51
CA ASP A 557 -17.29 50.71 16.19
C ASP A 557 -16.25 49.93 15.36
N SER A 558 -15.05 50.49 15.20
CA SER A 558 -13.90 49.70 14.76
C SER A 558 -13.34 48.93 15.95
N ASP A 559 -13.70 47.65 16.04
CA ASP A 559 -13.06 46.69 16.93
C ASP A 559 -11.56 46.63 16.54
N GLU A 560 -10.72 47.39 17.25
CA GLU A 560 -9.26 47.39 17.09
C GLU A 560 -8.75 45.97 17.34
N SER A 561 -8.60 45.18 16.28
CA SER A 561 -7.97 43.86 16.34
C SER A 561 -6.48 44.05 16.68
N PRO A 562 -6.03 43.78 17.91
CA PRO A 562 -4.67 44.13 18.33
C PRO A 562 -3.67 43.20 17.63
N GLY A 563 -2.69 43.76 16.91
CA GLY A 563 -1.53 43.01 16.42
C GLY A 563 -1.40 42.79 14.91
N LEU A 564 -2.35 43.23 14.08
CA LEU A 564 -2.25 43.13 12.62
C LEU A 564 -1.36 44.24 12.03
N ARG A 565 -0.49 43.87 11.09
CA ARG A 565 0.44 44.80 10.42
C ARG A 565 -0.28 45.56 9.30
N ALA A 566 -0.01 46.87 9.18
CA ALA A 566 -0.44 47.68 8.04
C ALA A 566 0.38 47.35 6.78
N LEU A 567 -0.27 47.34 5.61
CA LEU A 567 0.38 47.05 4.34
C LEU A 567 1.42 48.14 4.00
N GLY A 568 2.68 47.73 3.80
CA GLY A 568 3.76 48.61 3.37
C GLY A 568 3.74 48.85 1.86
N VAL A 569 4.31 49.97 1.41
CA VAL A 569 4.37 50.37 -0.01
C VAL A 569 5.10 49.35 -0.91
N ASN A 570 5.98 48.54 -0.33
CA ASN A 570 6.74 47.50 -1.05
C ASN A 570 6.25 46.08 -0.76
N ASP A 571 5.18 45.91 0.04
CA ASP A 571 4.63 44.58 0.31
C ASP A 571 3.87 44.08 -0.95
N PRO A 572 3.95 42.78 -1.24
CA PRO A 572 3.15 42.19 -2.31
C PRO A 572 1.65 42.30 -2.00
N GLU A 573 0.82 42.20 -3.02
CA GLU A 573 -0.64 42.21 -2.86
C GLU A 573 -1.09 41.02 -1.98
N PRO A 574 -1.84 41.27 -0.89
CA PRO A 574 -2.31 40.20 -0.02
C PRO A 574 -3.43 39.42 -0.69
N VAL A 575 -3.47 38.12 -0.44
CA VAL A 575 -4.52 37.24 -0.95
C VAL A 575 -5.65 37.15 0.08
N THR A 576 -6.88 37.39 -0.35
CA THR A 576 -8.07 37.13 0.47
C THR A 576 -8.31 35.64 0.60
N ALA A 577 -8.45 35.16 1.85
CA ALA A 577 -8.66 33.75 2.14
C ALA A 577 -9.56 33.53 3.37
N TRP A 578 -10.15 32.34 3.45
CA TRP A 578 -11.06 31.93 4.53
C TRP A 578 -10.44 30.82 5.37
N PHE A 579 -10.23 31.08 6.66
CA PHE A 579 -9.70 30.11 7.62
C PHE A 579 -10.81 29.32 8.30
N LEU A 580 -10.68 27.99 8.30
CA LEU A 580 -11.56 27.04 8.99
C LEU A 580 -10.74 26.23 10.00
N PRO A 581 -11.08 26.23 11.31
CA PRO A 581 -10.34 25.47 12.31
C PRO A 581 -10.64 23.96 12.24
N THR A 582 -9.72 23.16 12.78
CA THR A 582 -9.96 21.72 12.99
C THR A 582 -10.91 21.45 14.16
N PRO A 583 -11.73 20.38 14.12
CA PRO A 583 -11.93 19.48 12.99
C PRO A 583 -12.69 20.14 11.83
N PHE A 584 -12.45 19.67 10.60
CA PHE A 584 -13.16 20.11 9.40
C PHE A 584 -14.65 19.76 9.50
N LEU A 585 -15.51 20.77 9.66
CA LEU A 585 -16.95 20.56 9.87
C LEU A 585 -17.79 20.78 8.61
N THR A 586 -17.35 21.60 7.68
CA THR A 586 -18.08 21.81 6.43
C THR A 586 -17.18 22.22 5.27
N CYS A 587 -17.56 21.84 4.06
CA CYS A 587 -16.93 22.31 2.83
C CYS A 587 -17.67 23.54 2.32
N LEU A 588 -16.99 24.69 2.21
CA LEU A 588 -17.60 25.94 1.75
C LEU A 588 -18.07 25.89 0.29
N GLN A 589 -17.55 24.94 -0.51
CA GLN A 589 -17.94 24.77 -1.92
C GLN A 589 -19.17 23.87 -2.13
N CYS A 590 -19.21 22.68 -1.52
CA CYS A 590 -20.29 21.72 -1.76
C CYS A 590 -21.30 21.60 -0.60
N GLY A 591 -21.00 22.23 0.54
CA GLY A 591 -21.81 22.18 1.75
C GLY A 591 -21.92 20.80 2.39
N ALA A 592 -20.95 19.92 2.17
CA ALA A 592 -20.80 18.71 2.97
C ALA A 592 -20.76 19.08 4.47
N VAL A 593 -21.49 18.35 5.31
CA VAL A 593 -21.60 18.64 6.75
C VAL A 593 -21.12 17.45 7.57
N TYR A 594 -20.22 17.71 8.52
CA TYR A 594 -19.66 16.73 9.44
C TYR A 594 -19.97 17.11 10.89
N THR A 595 -19.91 16.11 11.78
CA THR A 595 -20.19 16.32 13.21
C THR A 595 -18.91 16.58 14.01
N ARG A 596 -19.04 17.27 15.15
CA ARG A 596 -17.91 17.49 16.10
C ARG A 596 -17.41 16.19 16.76
N GLN A 597 -18.19 15.12 16.71
CA GLN A 597 -17.77 13.81 17.22
C GLN A 597 -16.73 13.16 16.28
N GLU A 598 -16.78 13.48 15.00
CA GLU A 598 -15.83 13.02 13.98
C GLU A 598 -14.57 13.90 13.98
N LYS A 599 -13.68 13.67 14.94
CA LYS A 599 -12.42 14.43 15.05
C LYS A 599 -11.38 14.11 13.96
N ASP A 600 -11.50 12.94 13.32
CA ASP A 600 -10.55 12.49 12.29
C ASP A 600 -10.96 13.01 10.90
N ASP A 601 -10.23 14.00 10.40
CA ASP A 601 -10.48 14.63 9.11
C ASP A 601 -9.97 13.79 7.92
N PHE A 602 -9.23 12.70 8.15
CA PHE A 602 -8.77 11.78 7.09
C PHE A 602 -9.91 11.25 6.23
N ARG A 603 -11.10 11.09 6.84
CA ARG A 603 -12.30 10.61 6.15
C ARG A 603 -13.02 11.68 5.33
N LYS A 604 -12.69 12.96 5.55
CA LYS A 604 -13.37 14.13 4.97
C LYS A 604 -12.56 14.75 3.83
N LEU A 605 -11.23 14.70 3.97
CA LEU A 605 -10.28 15.32 3.07
C LEU A 605 -9.32 14.27 2.49
N ALA A 606 -9.06 14.34 1.20
CA ALA A 606 -8.14 13.51 0.43
C ALA A 606 -6.82 14.25 0.15
N ARG A 607 -5.79 13.46 -0.11
CA ARG A 607 -4.48 13.90 -0.63
C ARG A 607 -4.08 12.98 -1.77
N LEU A 608 -3.11 13.43 -2.57
CA LEU A 608 -2.53 12.66 -3.67
C LEU A 608 -2.11 11.24 -3.23
N SER A 609 -1.68 11.05 -1.98
CA SER A 609 -1.17 9.77 -1.44
C SER A 609 -2.03 9.15 -0.33
N SER A 610 -3.36 9.20 -0.44
CA SER A 610 -4.27 8.76 0.63
C SER A 610 -4.26 7.25 0.92
N GLU A 611 -3.67 6.44 0.05
CA GLU A 611 -3.80 4.98 0.02
C GLU A 611 -2.95 4.25 1.06
N GLY A 612 -2.00 4.92 1.71
CA GLY A 612 -1.10 4.27 2.67
C GLY A 612 -0.08 3.33 2.02
N ARG A 613 1.04 3.06 2.71
CA ARG A 613 2.06 2.09 2.24
C ARG A 613 1.50 0.68 2.09
N SER A 614 0.50 0.33 2.91
CA SER A 614 -0.03 -1.02 2.94
C SER A 614 -0.81 -1.39 1.69
N THR A 615 -1.61 -0.45 1.20
CA THR A 615 -2.40 -0.70 0.01
C THR A 615 -1.52 -0.71 -1.24
N ALA A 616 -0.54 0.18 -1.34
CA ALA A 616 0.47 0.14 -2.41
C ALA A 616 1.18 -1.23 -2.46
N THR A 617 1.69 -1.71 -1.32
CA THR A 617 2.37 -3.02 -1.23
C THR A 617 1.44 -4.16 -1.61
N THR A 618 0.17 -4.10 -1.18
CA THR A 618 -0.85 -5.10 -1.49
C THR A 618 -1.12 -5.16 -3.00
N LEU A 619 -1.36 -4.02 -3.64
CA LEU A 619 -1.65 -3.96 -5.07
C LEU A 619 -0.48 -4.46 -5.91
N ILE A 620 0.73 -3.96 -5.65
CA ILE A 620 1.93 -4.41 -6.35
C ILE A 620 2.10 -5.92 -6.21
N SER A 621 1.87 -6.46 -5.01
CA SER A 621 1.98 -7.89 -4.73
C SER A 621 0.91 -8.72 -5.46
N VAL A 622 -0.35 -8.28 -5.44
CA VAL A 622 -1.45 -8.97 -6.11
C VAL A 622 -1.26 -8.93 -7.63
N THR A 623 -0.95 -7.77 -8.20
CA THR A 623 -0.69 -7.63 -9.64
C THR A 623 0.50 -8.49 -10.07
N ALA A 624 1.61 -8.48 -9.32
CA ALA A 624 2.77 -9.30 -9.65
C ALA A 624 2.43 -10.81 -9.63
N VAL A 625 1.64 -11.26 -8.64
CA VAL A 625 1.23 -12.67 -8.55
C VAL A 625 0.27 -13.06 -9.69
N ASP A 626 -0.69 -12.19 -10.01
CA ASP A 626 -1.65 -12.42 -11.10
C ASP A 626 -0.94 -12.50 -12.47
N GLU A 627 -0.05 -11.57 -12.77
CA GLU A 627 0.73 -11.59 -14.01
C GLU A 627 1.69 -12.79 -14.08
N MET A 628 2.33 -13.17 -12.97
CA MET A 628 3.14 -14.41 -12.93
C MET A 628 2.30 -15.65 -13.25
N ARG A 629 1.05 -15.72 -12.79
CA ARG A 629 0.13 -16.85 -13.07
C ARG A 629 -0.34 -16.89 -14.52
N ARG A 630 -0.49 -15.73 -15.16
CA ARG A 630 -0.88 -15.61 -16.58
C ARG A 630 0.29 -15.84 -17.54
N SER A 631 1.52 -15.87 -17.02
CA SER A 631 2.72 -16.08 -17.80
C SER A 631 3.03 -17.56 -18.08
N ASP A 632 3.99 -17.79 -18.96
CA ASP A 632 4.60 -19.08 -19.29
C ASP A 632 5.64 -19.57 -18.25
N LEU A 633 5.74 -18.90 -17.10
CA LEU A 633 6.67 -19.31 -16.04
C LEU A 633 6.29 -20.65 -15.42
N GLN A 634 7.29 -21.50 -15.24
CA GLN A 634 7.15 -22.75 -14.47
C GLN A 634 6.63 -22.46 -13.05
N PRO A 635 5.73 -23.27 -12.49
CA PRO A 635 5.12 -23.02 -11.18
C PRO A 635 6.16 -22.80 -10.05
N GLY A 636 7.29 -23.51 -10.08
CA GLY A 636 8.36 -23.35 -9.10
C GLY A 636 9.14 -22.02 -9.18
N ALA A 637 8.99 -21.28 -10.29
CA ALA A 637 9.60 -19.96 -10.52
C ALA A 637 8.66 -18.80 -10.15
N GLN A 638 7.35 -19.04 -10.01
CA GLN A 638 6.35 -18.04 -9.64
C GLN A 638 6.44 -17.71 -8.14
N LYS A 639 7.41 -16.90 -7.76
CA LYS A 639 7.72 -16.56 -6.36
C LYS A 639 7.78 -15.05 -6.17
N LEU A 640 7.01 -14.56 -5.21
CA LEU A 640 7.12 -13.20 -4.68
C LEU A 640 7.74 -13.26 -3.29
N LEU A 641 8.77 -12.45 -3.07
CA LEU A 641 9.40 -12.25 -1.77
C LEU A 641 9.24 -10.79 -1.39
N SER A 642 8.60 -10.54 -0.26
CA SER A 642 8.44 -9.20 0.32
C SER A 642 9.29 -9.09 1.58
N PHE A 643 10.04 -8.01 1.70
CA PHE A 643 10.87 -7.70 2.86
C PHE A 643 10.39 -6.40 3.49
N THR A 644 10.44 -6.35 4.82
CA THR A 644 10.08 -5.18 5.62
C THR A 644 11.10 -5.05 6.74
N ASP A 645 11.51 -3.82 7.01
CA ASP A 645 12.52 -3.47 8.01
C ASP A 645 11.98 -3.56 9.45
N ASN A 646 10.66 -3.54 9.60
CA ASN A 646 9.98 -3.59 10.89
C ASN A 646 8.99 -4.77 10.98
N ARG A 647 9.08 -5.54 12.08
CA ARG A 647 8.18 -6.66 12.38
C ARG A 647 6.74 -6.22 12.63
N GLN A 648 6.53 -5.05 13.25
CA GLN A 648 5.19 -4.52 13.49
C GLN A 648 4.54 -4.13 12.16
N ASP A 649 5.29 -3.45 11.29
CA ASP A 649 4.83 -3.15 9.93
C ASP A 649 4.53 -4.44 9.17
N ALA A 650 5.38 -5.48 9.27
CA ALA A 650 5.11 -6.80 8.67
C ALA A 650 3.76 -7.37 9.08
N SER A 651 3.45 -7.34 10.38
CA SER A 651 2.19 -7.86 10.92
C SER A 651 0.99 -7.04 10.44
N LEU A 652 1.12 -5.71 10.41
CA LEU A 652 0.10 -4.81 9.90
C LEU A 652 -0.15 -5.04 8.40
N GLN A 653 0.94 -5.19 7.63
CA GLN A 653 0.89 -5.47 6.19
C GLN A 653 0.20 -6.79 5.88
N ALA A 654 0.54 -7.85 6.62
CA ALA A 654 -0.08 -9.17 6.43
C ALA A 654 -1.59 -9.13 6.73
N GLY A 655 -2.00 -8.48 7.82
CA GLY A 655 -3.41 -8.29 8.15
C GLY A 655 -4.15 -7.49 7.09
N HIS A 656 -3.59 -6.35 6.67
CA HIS A 656 -4.14 -5.52 5.60
C HIS A 656 -4.25 -6.28 4.28
N PHE A 657 -3.22 -7.03 3.87
CA PHE A 657 -3.21 -7.81 2.64
C PHE A 657 -4.34 -8.83 2.60
N ASN A 658 -4.49 -9.62 3.66
CA ASN A 658 -5.54 -10.65 3.74
C ASN A 658 -6.95 -10.05 3.67
N ASP A 659 -7.17 -8.96 4.41
CA ASP A 659 -8.45 -8.26 4.45
C ASP A 659 -8.77 -7.60 3.10
N PHE A 660 -7.80 -6.91 2.49
CA PHE A 660 -7.95 -6.31 1.16
C PHE A 660 -8.28 -7.36 0.09
N VAL A 661 -7.56 -8.49 0.07
CA VAL A 661 -7.82 -9.57 -0.89
C VAL A 661 -9.18 -10.20 -0.64
N GLY A 662 -9.56 -10.45 0.61
CA GLY A 662 -10.86 -11.00 0.97
C GLY A 662 -12.02 -10.11 0.52
N VAL A 663 -11.96 -8.81 0.82
CA VAL A 663 -12.96 -7.82 0.39
C VAL A 663 -13.00 -7.71 -1.14
N SER A 664 -11.83 -7.69 -1.80
CA SER A 664 -11.75 -7.58 -3.26
C SER A 664 -12.36 -8.80 -3.95
N LEU A 665 -12.09 -10.01 -3.45
CA LEU A 665 -12.67 -11.26 -3.99
C LEU A 665 -14.20 -11.29 -3.83
N LEU A 666 -14.71 -10.91 -2.66
CA LEU A 666 -16.15 -10.82 -2.42
C LEU A 666 -16.81 -9.84 -3.39
N ARG A 667 -16.26 -8.62 -3.50
CA ARG A 667 -16.80 -7.57 -4.38
C ARG A 667 -16.68 -7.95 -5.86
N SER A 668 -15.58 -8.57 -6.28
CA SER A 668 -15.47 -9.07 -7.66
C SER A 668 -16.51 -10.15 -7.97
N ALA A 669 -16.81 -11.02 -7.00
CA ALA A 669 -17.84 -12.05 -7.18
C ALA A 669 -19.26 -11.46 -7.18
N ILE A 670 -19.55 -10.43 -6.38
CA ILE A 670 -20.81 -9.67 -6.46
C ILE A 670 -20.95 -9.01 -7.84
N ALA A 671 -19.92 -8.30 -8.31
CA ALA A 671 -19.95 -7.66 -9.62
C ALA A 671 -20.12 -8.68 -10.77
N ALA A 672 -19.43 -9.81 -10.72
CA ALA A 672 -19.58 -10.90 -11.68
C ALA A 672 -20.98 -11.53 -11.64
N ALA A 673 -21.55 -11.75 -10.45
CA ALA A 673 -22.91 -12.25 -10.29
C ALA A 673 -23.96 -11.30 -10.88
N LEU A 674 -23.80 -9.98 -10.68
CA LEU A 674 -24.69 -8.97 -11.27
C LEU A 674 -24.55 -8.91 -12.79
N ALA A 675 -23.32 -9.01 -13.33
CA ALA A 675 -23.09 -9.01 -14.77
C ALA A 675 -23.63 -10.27 -15.46
N ALA A 676 -23.66 -11.40 -14.75
CA ALA A 676 -24.25 -12.65 -15.23
C ALA A 676 -25.78 -12.72 -15.10
N ALA A 677 -26.39 -11.80 -14.36
CA ALA A 677 -27.85 -11.77 -14.18
C ALA A 677 -28.54 -11.43 -15.51
N PRO A 678 -29.66 -12.09 -15.86
CA PRO A 678 -30.40 -11.80 -17.09
C PRO A 678 -30.84 -10.33 -17.15
N PRO A 679 -30.74 -9.66 -18.32
CA PRO A 679 -31.20 -8.27 -18.46
C PRO A 679 -32.66 -8.10 -18.01
N GLY A 680 -32.91 -7.13 -17.15
CA GLY A 680 -34.25 -6.85 -16.60
C GLY A 680 -34.69 -7.78 -15.46
N GLN A 681 -33.86 -8.73 -15.01
CA GLN A 681 -34.14 -9.56 -13.84
C GLN A 681 -33.16 -9.25 -12.70
N PRO A 682 -33.54 -8.41 -11.73
CA PRO A 682 -32.69 -8.12 -10.58
C PRO A 682 -32.43 -9.38 -9.74
N LEU A 683 -31.25 -9.46 -9.13
CA LEU A 683 -31.01 -10.44 -8.09
C LEU A 683 -31.76 -10.01 -6.81
N THR A 684 -32.20 -10.97 -6.02
CA THR A 684 -33.00 -10.77 -4.81
C THR A 684 -32.30 -11.40 -3.61
N HIS A 685 -32.86 -11.25 -2.42
CA HIS A 685 -32.36 -11.91 -1.21
C HIS A 685 -32.21 -13.44 -1.33
N LEU A 686 -32.95 -14.10 -2.23
CA LEU A 686 -32.84 -15.55 -2.47
C LEU A 686 -31.74 -15.92 -3.46
N THR A 687 -31.42 -15.03 -4.41
CA THR A 687 -30.56 -15.37 -5.56
C THR A 687 -29.17 -14.74 -5.48
N ILE A 688 -28.99 -13.64 -4.75
CA ILE A 688 -27.70 -12.93 -4.69
C ILE A 688 -26.58 -13.80 -4.10
N ALA A 689 -26.77 -14.43 -2.93
CA ALA A 689 -25.72 -15.23 -2.31
C ALA A 689 -25.37 -16.51 -3.10
N PRO A 690 -26.35 -17.29 -3.64
CA PRO A 690 -26.05 -18.39 -4.55
C PRO A 690 -25.33 -17.96 -5.83
N ALA A 691 -25.71 -16.82 -6.42
CA ALA A 691 -25.05 -16.29 -7.62
C ALA A 691 -23.60 -15.87 -7.33
N VAL A 692 -23.35 -15.24 -6.18
CA VAL A 692 -21.99 -14.91 -5.72
C VAL A 692 -21.16 -16.16 -5.46
N PHE A 693 -21.74 -17.18 -4.82
CA PHE A 693 -21.06 -18.46 -4.63
C PHE A 693 -20.68 -19.12 -5.96
N ALA A 694 -21.60 -19.12 -6.94
CA ALA A 694 -21.32 -19.64 -8.27
C ALA A 694 -20.23 -18.82 -9.00
N ALA A 695 -20.24 -17.49 -8.87
CA ALA A 695 -19.25 -16.62 -9.49
C ALA A 695 -17.83 -16.77 -8.89
N LEU A 696 -17.73 -17.16 -7.61
CA LEU A 696 -16.45 -17.46 -6.97
C LEU A 696 -15.77 -18.73 -7.53
N ASP A 697 -16.56 -19.68 -8.03
CA ASP A 697 -16.11 -20.97 -8.62
C ASP A 697 -15.01 -21.68 -7.80
N LEU A 698 -15.19 -21.72 -6.48
CA LEU A 698 -14.17 -22.28 -5.58
C LEU A 698 -14.30 -23.79 -5.44
N PRO A 699 -13.20 -24.55 -5.53
CA PRO A 699 -13.19 -25.96 -5.15
C PRO A 699 -13.38 -26.11 -3.64
N GLN A 700 -13.99 -27.21 -3.18
CA GLN A 700 -14.25 -27.46 -1.75
C GLN A 700 -12.97 -27.37 -0.90
N GLU A 701 -11.83 -27.78 -1.45
CA GLU A 701 -10.53 -27.75 -0.80
C GLU A 701 -10.07 -26.34 -0.46
N ALA A 702 -10.61 -25.30 -1.12
CA ALA A 702 -10.27 -23.90 -0.83
C ALA A 702 -10.97 -23.38 0.44
N TYR A 703 -12.19 -23.84 0.73
CA TYR A 703 -13.03 -23.25 1.79
C TYR A 703 -13.46 -24.22 2.88
N ALA A 704 -13.56 -25.52 2.59
CA ALA A 704 -13.98 -26.53 3.55
C ALA A 704 -12.80 -27.04 4.40
N ARG A 705 -13.06 -27.34 5.67
CA ARG A 705 -12.11 -28.06 6.55
C ARG A 705 -11.88 -29.49 6.10
N ALA A 706 -12.94 -30.14 5.64
CA ALA A 706 -12.91 -31.47 5.05
C ALA A 706 -13.76 -31.46 3.77
N ALA A 707 -13.13 -31.75 2.64
CA ALA A 707 -13.82 -31.84 1.36
C ALA A 707 -14.78 -33.05 1.39
N GLY A 708 -16.05 -32.81 1.07
CA GLY A 708 -17.06 -33.86 1.00
C GLY A 708 -17.01 -34.55 -0.36
N ALA A 709 -16.75 -35.87 -0.38
CA ALA A 709 -16.68 -36.64 -1.63
C ALA A 709 -18.06 -36.90 -2.29
N TYR A 710 -19.15 -36.92 -1.51
CA TYR A 710 -20.49 -37.28 -2.02
C TYR A 710 -21.63 -36.45 -1.41
N GLY A 711 -22.63 -36.14 -2.25
CA GLY A 711 -23.99 -35.73 -1.91
C GLY A 711 -24.13 -34.74 -0.74
N GLY A 712 -24.54 -35.26 0.42
CA GLY A 712 -24.89 -34.45 1.58
C GLY A 712 -23.73 -33.72 2.24
N ALA A 713 -22.50 -34.25 2.20
CA ALA A 713 -21.35 -33.56 2.79
C ALA A 713 -20.94 -32.34 1.94
N LYS A 714 -20.92 -32.50 0.61
CA LYS A 714 -20.66 -31.42 -0.35
C LYS A 714 -21.73 -30.31 -0.22
N ARG A 715 -23.01 -30.69 -0.26
CA ARG A 715 -24.13 -29.74 -0.16
C ARG A 715 -24.09 -28.93 1.14
N ARG A 716 -23.82 -29.58 2.29
CA ARG A 716 -23.70 -28.87 3.58
C ARG A 716 -22.57 -27.83 3.57
N ASN A 717 -21.44 -28.14 2.93
CA ASN A 717 -20.33 -27.20 2.80
C ASN A 717 -20.74 -25.99 1.92
N GLU A 718 -21.41 -26.24 0.80
CA GLU A 718 -21.92 -25.21 -0.12
C GLU A 718 -22.99 -24.32 0.54
N GLU A 719 -23.97 -24.91 1.24
CA GLU A 719 -25.01 -24.19 1.99
C GLU A 719 -24.40 -23.34 3.12
N THR A 720 -23.37 -23.86 3.79
CA THR A 720 -22.69 -23.14 4.86
C THR A 720 -21.92 -21.95 4.32
N LEU A 721 -21.18 -22.12 3.22
CA LEU A 721 -20.47 -21.02 2.56
C LEU A 721 -21.44 -19.98 2.00
N THR A 722 -22.56 -20.41 1.41
CA THR A 722 -23.58 -19.49 0.87
C THR A 722 -24.15 -18.59 1.96
N ALA A 723 -24.46 -19.11 3.15
CA ALA A 723 -24.95 -18.27 4.24
C ALA A 723 -23.87 -17.38 4.87
N TYR A 724 -22.60 -17.83 4.88
CA TYR A 724 -21.49 -16.97 5.25
C TYR A 724 -21.35 -15.79 4.27
N LEU A 725 -21.46 -16.07 2.97
CA LEU A 725 -21.46 -15.04 1.93
C LEU A 725 -22.66 -14.11 2.06
N GLU A 726 -23.86 -14.62 2.37
CA GLU A 726 -25.05 -13.79 2.63
C GLU A 726 -24.78 -12.75 3.71
N TYR A 727 -24.24 -13.15 4.87
CA TYR A 727 -23.82 -12.21 5.92
C TYR A 727 -22.85 -11.15 5.39
N ARG A 728 -21.79 -11.57 4.67
CA ARG A 728 -20.77 -10.67 4.13
C ARG A 728 -21.30 -9.71 3.07
N ILE A 729 -22.23 -10.16 2.23
CA ILE A 729 -22.90 -9.35 1.19
C ILE A 729 -23.72 -8.24 1.85
N PHE A 730 -24.52 -8.55 2.87
CA PHE A 730 -25.26 -7.54 3.61
C PHE A 730 -24.33 -6.59 4.38
N GLU A 731 -23.27 -7.12 4.98
CA GLU A 731 -22.26 -6.29 5.67
C GLU A 731 -21.60 -5.27 4.73
N ASP A 732 -21.35 -5.61 3.46
CA ASP A 732 -20.74 -4.71 2.46
C ASP A 732 -21.69 -3.58 1.99
N LEU A 733 -23.01 -3.73 2.14
CA LEU A 733 -24.00 -2.68 1.83
C LEU A 733 -23.93 -1.47 2.77
N ARG A 734 -23.23 -1.61 3.90
CA ARG A 734 -22.99 -0.50 4.81
C ARG A 734 -22.32 0.64 4.06
N ARG A 735 -22.57 1.86 4.53
CA ARG A 735 -21.71 2.97 4.13
C ARG A 735 -20.27 2.61 4.51
N SER A 736 -19.40 2.52 3.50
CA SER A 736 -18.01 2.15 3.72
C SER A 736 -17.38 3.11 4.73
N TRP A 737 -16.90 2.56 5.85
CA TRP A 737 -16.17 3.31 6.88
C TRP A 737 -14.70 3.53 6.48
N ARG A 738 -14.25 2.81 5.44
CA ARG A 738 -12.90 2.86 4.90
C ARG A 738 -12.90 3.64 3.61
N VAL A 739 -12.47 4.88 3.73
CA VAL A 739 -12.45 5.83 2.64
C VAL A 739 -11.50 5.43 1.50
N THR A 740 -10.53 4.56 1.77
CA THR A 740 -9.61 3.96 0.78
C THR A 740 -10.14 2.68 0.12
N GLN A 741 -11.35 2.22 0.47
CA GLN A 741 -11.99 1.02 -0.09
C GLN A 741 -13.49 1.26 -0.30
N PRO A 742 -13.88 2.12 -1.26
CA PRO A 742 -15.28 2.35 -1.61
C PRO A 742 -15.97 1.03 -1.97
N ASN A 743 -17.23 0.86 -1.56
CA ASN A 743 -18.01 -0.31 -1.95
C ASN A 743 -18.48 -0.22 -3.41
N LEU A 744 -19.06 -1.30 -3.93
CA LEU A 744 -19.47 -1.37 -5.34
C LEU A 744 -20.50 -0.29 -5.71
N GLU A 745 -21.37 0.09 -4.77
CA GLU A 745 -22.35 1.17 -4.96
C GLU A 745 -21.64 2.51 -5.17
N GLN A 746 -20.66 2.83 -4.31
CA GLN A 746 -19.87 4.06 -4.45
C GLN A 746 -19.03 4.11 -5.73
N CYS A 747 -18.69 2.94 -6.30
CA CYS A 747 -18.00 2.83 -7.59
C CYS A 747 -18.94 2.84 -8.79
N GLY A 748 -20.27 2.90 -8.59
CA GLY A 748 -21.25 2.81 -9.68
C GLY A 748 -21.36 1.41 -10.29
N LEU A 749 -20.89 0.36 -9.61
CA LEU A 749 -20.91 -1.02 -10.09
C LEU A 749 -22.08 -1.83 -9.54
N LEU A 750 -22.76 -1.32 -8.50
CA LEU A 750 -23.95 -1.90 -7.90
C LEU A 750 -25.01 -0.81 -7.72
N ARG A 751 -26.25 -1.11 -8.10
CA ARG A 751 -27.41 -0.29 -7.77
C ARG A 751 -28.40 -1.12 -6.95
N ILE A 752 -28.88 -0.55 -5.84
CA ILE A 752 -29.97 -1.14 -5.06
C ILE A 752 -31.26 -0.39 -5.39
N ASP A 753 -32.28 -1.12 -5.80
CA ASP A 753 -33.63 -0.60 -5.97
C ASP A 753 -34.59 -1.29 -4.99
N PHE A 754 -35.81 -0.77 -4.89
CA PHE A 754 -36.83 -1.26 -3.97
C PHE A 754 -38.04 -1.76 -4.74
N LEU A 755 -38.44 -3.00 -4.48
CA LEU A 755 -39.60 -3.63 -5.10
C LEU A 755 -40.85 -2.76 -4.90
N ASP A 756 -41.59 -2.55 -5.99
CA ASP A 756 -42.85 -1.81 -6.07
C ASP A 756 -42.82 -0.33 -5.63
N LEU A 757 -41.64 0.23 -5.29
CA LEU A 757 -41.54 1.63 -4.83
C LEU A 757 -42.04 2.63 -5.88
N HIS A 758 -41.69 2.40 -7.15
CA HIS A 758 -42.10 3.26 -8.25
C HIS A 758 -43.62 3.24 -8.46
N GLU A 759 -44.23 2.05 -8.45
CA GLU A 759 -45.67 1.87 -8.59
C GLU A 759 -46.44 2.48 -7.41
N LEU A 760 -45.94 2.25 -6.19
CA LEU A 760 -46.47 2.82 -4.96
C LEU A 760 -46.50 4.35 -4.99
N CYS A 761 -45.43 5.01 -5.45
CA CYS A 761 -45.37 6.48 -5.47
C CYS A 761 -46.34 7.10 -6.49
N ARG A 762 -46.68 6.36 -7.56
CA ARG A 762 -47.62 6.79 -8.61
C ARG A 762 -49.08 6.54 -8.24
N ASP A 763 -49.39 5.52 -7.45
CA ASP A 763 -50.74 5.32 -6.93
C ASP A 763 -51.07 6.41 -5.90
N ALA A 764 -52.11 7.21 -6.14
CA ALA A 764 -52.52 8.28 -5.24
C ALA A 764 -53.23 7.78 -3.97
N SER A 765 -53.76 6.55 -3.98
CA SER A 765 -54.63 6.03 -2.91
C SER A 765 -53.95 5.95 -1.54
N PRO A 766 -52.73 5.36 -1.39
CA PRO A 766 -52.06 5.28 -0.09
C PRO A 766 -51.72 6.66 0.49
N TRP A 767 -51.38 7.63 -0.36
CA TRP A 767 -50.93 8.97 0.06
C TRP A 767 -52.06 9.92 0.48
N ALA A 768 -53.32 9.58 0.17
CA ALA A 768 -54.49 10.39 0.53
C ALA A 768 -54.71 10.51 2.05
N GLN A 769 -54.06 9.65 2.84
CA GLN A 769 -54.15 9.61 4.31
C GLN A 769 -53.50 10.83 5.00
N HIS A 770 -52.62 11.56 4.32
CA HIS A 770 -51.96 12.75 4.88
C HIS A 770 -51.88 13.89 3.84
N PRO A 771 -52.34 15.12 4.14
CA PRO A 771 -52.42 16.22 3.18
C PRO A 771 -51.08 16.53 2.47
N THR A 772 -49.98 16.61 3.22
CA THR A 772 -48.64 16.86 2.66
C THR A 772 -48.20 15.78 1.67
N LEU A 773 -48.47 14.51 1.97
CA LEU A 773 -48.12 13.40 1.08
C LEU A 773 -49.01 13.43 -0.17
N ALA A 774 -50.32 13.65 -0.01
CA ALA A 774 -51.29 13.72 -1.10
C ALA A 774 -50.97 14.84 -2.11
N MET A 775 -50.51 16.02 -1.66
CA MET A 775 -50.17 17.14 -2.54
C MET A 775 -48.78 17.04 -3.19
N THR A 776 -47.94 16.09 -2.77
CA THR A 776 -46.60 15.92 -3.32
C THR A 776 -46.64 15.13 -4.62
N ALA A 777 -45.93 15.58 -5.66
CA ALA A 777 -45.85 14.85 -6.94
C ALA A 777 -45.21 13.46 -6.79
N PRO A 778 -45.61 12.44 -7.59
CA PRO A 778 -45.08 11.08 -7.51
C PRO A 778 -43.55 11.01 -7.52
N GLU A 779 -42.90 11.77 -8.40
CA GLU A 779 -41.44 11.78 -8.56
C GLU A 779 -40.74 12.32 -7.29
N GLN A 780 -41.34 13.32 -6.66
CA GLN A 780 -40.84 13.90 -5.41
C GLN A 780 -41.04 12.93 -4.23
N ARG A 781 -42.18 12.21 -4.18
CA ARG A 781 -42.40 11.16 -3.16
C ARG A 781 -41.34 10.07 -3.28
N GLU A 782 -41.13 9.57 -4.50
CA GLU A 782 -40.12 8.53 -4.76
C GLU A 782 -38.73 9.00 -4.33
N TRP A 783 -38.35 10.22 -4.68
CA TRP A 783 -37.05 10.79 -4.30
C TRP A 783 -36.86 10.86 -2.77
N VAL A 784 -37.87 11.31 -2.02
CA VAL A 784 -37.80 11.38 -0.55
C VAL A 784 -37.75 10.00 0.09
N ILE A 785 -38.61 9.08 -0.36
CA ILE A 785 -38.73 7.74 0.21
C ILE A 785 -37.48 6.93 -0.10
N ARG A 786 -36.98 6.99 -1.34
CA ARG A 786 -35.72 6.36 -1.73
C ARG A 786 -34.56 6.87 -0.87
N ALA A 787 -34.47 8.18 -0.65
CA ALA A 787 -33.46 8.75 0.23
C ALA A 787 -33.56 8.20 1.66
N MET A 788 -34.77 8.08 2.22
CA MET A 788 -35.01 7.49 3.54
C MET A 788 -34.58 6.02 3.59
N LEU A 789 -35.01 5.20 2.64
CA LEU A 789 -34.71 3.78 2.58
C LEU A 789 -33.21 3.52 2.36
N GLU A 790 -32.54 4.29 1.51
CA GLU A 790 -31.09 4.22 1.35
C GLU A 790 -30.34 4.56 2.64
N TYR A 791 -30.78 5.61 3.35
CA TYR A 791 -30.20 5.98 4.64
C TYR A 791 -30.35 4.85 5.66
N MET A 792 -31.54 4.24 5.74
CA MET A 792 -31.81 3.08 6.61
C MET A 792 -30.97 1.86 6.22
N ARG A 793 -30.90 1.51 4.93
CA ARG A 793 -30.11 0.38 4.41
C ARG A 793 -28.62 0.54 4.71
N ARG A 794 -28.07 1.74 4.50
CA ARG A 794 -26.65 2.04 4.78
C ARG A 794 -26.28 1.93 6.26
N GLU A 795 -27.28 2.02 7.15
CA GLU A 795 -27.15 1.75 8.59
C GLU A 795 -27.47 0.29 8.96
N LEU A 796 -27.68 -0.63 8.00
CA LEU A 796 -28.12 -2.02 8.19
C LEU A 796 -29.49 -2.19 8.84
N ALA A 797 -30.43 -1.29 8.61
CA ALA A 797 -31.81 -1.51 9.02
C ALA A 797 -32.53 -2.44 8.04
N ILE A 798 -32.12 -3.72 8.02
CA ILE A 798 -32.61 -4.77 7.11
C ILE A 798 -32.97 -5.99 7.96
N ASP A 799 -34.15 -6.57 7.75
CA ASP A 799 -34.66 -7.74 8.48
C ASP A 799 -34.04 -9.08 8.02
N ALA A 800 -32.72 -9.12 7.87
CA ALA A 800 -32.00 -10.30 7.42
C ALA A 800 -31.71 -11.28 8.57
N PRO A 801 -32.05 -12.58 8.48
CA PRO A 801 -31.76 -13.59 9.49
C PRO A 801 -30.27 -13.74 9.83
N CYS A 802 -29.37 -13.46 8.87
CA CYS A 802 -27.93 -13.49 9.11
C CYS A 802 -27.43 -12.30 9.95
N LEU A 803 -28.23 -11.24 10.08
CA LEU A 803 -27.99 -10.07 10.93
C LEU A 803 -28.77 -10.12 12.26
N ASP A 804 -29.52 -11.18 12.50
CA ASP A 804 -30.30 -11.37 13.72
C ASP A 804 -29.38 -11.89 14.85
N PRO A 805 -29.22 -11.16 15.97
CA PRO A 805 -28.35 -11.57 17.08
C PRO A 805 -28.74 -12.92 17.69
N GLU A 806 -30.01 -13.34 17.59
CA GLU A 806 -30.45 -14.64 18.10
C GLU A 806 -30.04 -15.81 17.21
N ARG A 807 -29.87 -15.56 15.90
CA ARG A 807 -29.53 -16.58 14.89
C ARG A 807 -28.03 -16.64 14.57
N GLN A 808 -27.30 -15.55 14.81
CA GLN A 808 -25.85 -15.47 14.56
C GLN A 808 -25.02 -16.53 15.29
N PRO A 809 -25.29 -16.90 16.56
CA PRO A 809 -24.53 -17.95 17.24
C PRO A 809 -24.57 -19.30 16.50
N GLU A 810 -25.70 -19.65 15.89
CA GLU A 810 -25.83 -20.86 15.08
C GLU A 810 -25.01 -20.75 13.79
N LEU A 811 -25.08 -19.60 13.10
CA LEU A 811 -24.28 -19.33 11.91
C LEU A 811 -22.78 -19.47 12.20
N VAL A 812 -22.29 -18.85 13.27
CA VAL A 812 -20.88 -18.92 13.70
C VAL A 812 -20.47 -20.37 13.97
N LYS A 813 -21.29 -21.13 14.69
CA LYS A 813 -21.02 -22.55 15.01
C LYS A 813 -20.94 -23.38 13.73
N ARG A 814 -21.89 -23.20 12.80
CA ARG A 814 -21.95 -23.92 11.53
C ARG A 814 -20.72 -23.62 10.66
N VAL A 815 -20.39 -22.33 10.51
CA VAL A 815 -19.20 -21.88 9.78
C VAL A 815 -17.91 -22.42 10.42
N GLY A 816 -17.76 -22.31 11.73
CA GLY A 816 -16.57 -22.80 12.45
C GLY A 816 -16.35 -24.30 12.33
N ALA A 817 -17.43 -25.09 12.21
CA ALA A 817 -17.36 -26.53 12.04
C ALA A 817 -17.03 -26.97 10.60
N ALA A 818 -17.56 -26.28 9.58
CA ALA A 818 -17.45 -26.70 8.18
C ALA A 818 -16.32 -25.99 7.41
N LEU A 819 -16.07 -24.71 7.71
CA LEU A 819 -15.23 -23.83 6.90
C LEU A 819 -13.88 -23.54 7.56
N LYS A 820 -12.88 -23.24 6.73
CA LYS A 820 -11.54 -22.80 7.15
C LYS A 820 -11.23 -21.40 6.62
N GLN A 821 -10.22 -20.77 7.21
CA GLN A 821 -9.74 -19.46 6.77
C GLN A 821 -9.32 -19.49 5.28
N PRO A 822 -9.60 -18.42 4.49
CA PRO A 822 -10.18 -17.14 4.90
C PRO A 822 -11.73 -17.10 4.95
N TRP A 823 -12.42 -18.20 4.64
CA TRP A 823 -13.89 -18.26 4.50
C TRP A 823 -14.62 -18.57 5.82
N ALA A 824 -14.03 -18.18 6.94
CA ALA A 824 -14.58 -18.42 8.28
C ALA A 824 -14.40 -17.17 9.15
N PHE A 825 -15.26 -16.99 10.15
CA PHE A 825 -15.12 -15.89 11.10
C PHE A 825 -13.82 -16.01 11.91
N ALA A 826 -13.10 -14.90 12.08
CA ALA A 826 -11.95 -14.85 12.97
C ALA A 826 -12.40 -14.95 14.44
N ALA A 827 -11.55 -15.44 15.33
CA ALA A 827 -11.92 -15.63 16.74
C ALA A 827 -12.30 -14.30 17.42
N GLU A 828 -11.58 -13.24 17.08
CA GLU A 828 -11.82 -11.88 17.56
C GLU A 828 -13.14 -11.31 16.99
N GLU A 829 -13.46 -11.65 15.75
CA GLU A 829 -14.64 -11.14 15.03
C GLU A 829 -15.95 -11.71 15.58
N THR A 830 -15.96 -12.97 16.02
CA THR A 830 -17.18 -13.65 16.53
C THR A 830 -17.85 -12.96 17.71
N ARG A 831 -17.16 -12.03 18.39
CA ARG A 831 -17.70 -11.29 19.54
C ARG A 831 -18.50 -10.06 19.12
N ASP A 832 -18.20 -9.49 17.96
CA ASP A 832 -18.68 -8.18 17.51
C ASP A 832 -19.26 -8.25 16.09
N LEU A 833 -20.01 -9.32 15.78
CA LEU A 833 -20.73 -9.42 14.51
C LEU A 833 -21.76 -8.29 14.37
N ARG A 834 -21.98 -7.86 13.12
CA ARG A 834 -22.92 -6.79 12.83
C ARG A 834 -24.34 -7.30 12.92
N VAL A 835 -25.17 -6.57 13.65
CA VAL A 835 -26.58 -6.88 13.82
C VAL A 835 -27.44 -5.89 13.04
N ALA A 836 -28.67 -6.30 12.73
CA ALA A 836 -29.62 -5.44 12.05
C ALA A 836 -29.98 -4.24 12.95
N THR A 837 -29.80 -3.03 12.42
CA THR A 837 -30.17 -1.80 13.12
C THR A 837 -31.68 -1.67 13.19
N ARG A 838 -32.22 -1.25 14.33
CA ARG A 838 -33.64 -0.92 14.48
C ARG A 838 -33.81 0.60 14.41
N PHE A 839 -34.71 1.09 13.54
CA PHE A 839 -35.05 2.50 13.49
C PHE A 839 -36.31 2.76 14.32
N LEU A 840 -36.13 3.49 15.41
CA LEU A 840 -37.18 3.78 16.40
C LEU A 840 -37.92 5.06 16.05
N VAL A 841 -39.24 5.02 16.15
CA VAL A 841 -40.04 6.24 16.28
C VAL A 841 -39.68 6.88 17.64
N PRO A 842 -39.52 8.21 17.74
CA PRO A 842 -39.18 8.85 19.02
C PRO A 842 -40.16 8.50 20.14
N SER A 843 -39.63 8.23 21.33
CA SER A 843 -40.42 7.99 22.55
C SER A 843 -39.62 8.39 23.79
N ASP A 844 -40.27 8.35 24.95
CA ASP A 844 -39.62 8.57 26.25
C ASP A 844 -38.78 7.38 26.73
N GLU A 845 -38.80 6.24 26.00
CA GLU A 845 -38.03 5.06 26.36
C GLU A 845 -36.55 5.18 25.93
N ALA A 846 -35.65 4.65 26.75
CA ALA A 846 -34.24 4.61 26.42
C ALA A 846 -34.00 3.70 25.19
N ALA A 847 -33.42 4.26 24.13
CA ALA A 847 -33.10 3.50 22.92
C ALA A 847 -32.08 2.38 23.21
N PRO A 848 -32.34 1.13 22.77
CA PRO A 848 -31.38 0.04 22.92
C PRO A 848 -30.05 0.34 22.20
N PRO A 849 -28.92 -0.23 22.68
CA PRO A 849 -27.62 -0.06 22.06
C PRO A 849 -27.64 -0.43 20.58
N GLY A 850 -27.08 0.45 19.73
CA GLY A 850 -27.01 0.24 18.28
C GLY A 850 -28.24 0.70 17.48
N ALA A 851 -29.36 1.03 18.14
CA ALA A 851 -30.54 1.56 17.45
C ALA A 851 -30.30 2.97 16.85
N ARG A 852 -31.15 3.34 15.89
CA ARG A 852 -31.26 4.67 15.31
C ARG A 852 -32.65 5.22 15.57
N SER A 853 -32.82 6.53 15.47
CA SER A 853 -34.11 7.18 15.74
C SER A 853 -34.52 8.06 14.57
N PHE A 854 -35.83 8.08 14.29
CA PHE A 854 -36.47 9.06 13.41
C PHE A 854 -36.68 10.43 14.07
N SER A 855 -36.05 10.73 15.21
CA SER A 855 -36.15 12.04 15.87
C SER A 855 -35.96 13.20 14.88
N GLY A 856 -36.85 14.19 14.96
CA GLY A 856 -36.76 15.44 14.19
C GLY A 856 -35.46 16.22 14.43
N ARG A 857 -34.68 15.87 15.46
CA ARG A 857 -33.35 16.41 15.76
C ARG A 857 -32.22 15.70 15.01
N GLY A 858 -32.45 14.49 14.52
CA GLY A 858 -31.51 13.68 13.73
C GLY A 858 -31.40 14.15 12.27
N GLN A 859 -30.39 13.65 11.53
CA GLN A 859 -30.18 14.02 10.11
C GLN A 859 -31.40 13.68 9.25
N LEU A 860 -31.87 12.43 9.34
CA LEU A 860 -33.04 11.96 8.60
C LEU A 860 -34.31 12.74 8.97
N GLY A 861 -34.57 12.94 10.27
CA GLY A 861 -35.76 13.68 10.70
C GLY A 861 -35.75 15.15 10.27
N ARG A 862 -34.59 15.81 10.29
CA ARG A 862 -34.43 17.18 9.74
C ARG A 862 -34.72 17.25 8.25
N PHE A 863 -34.29 16.24 7.49
CA PHE A 863 -34.59 16.15 6.07
C PHE A 863 -36.10 15.97 5.84
N LEU A 864 -36.71 14.99 6.51
CA LEU A 864 -38.13 14.67 6.37
C LEU A 864 -39.08 15.78 6.84
N ARG A 865 -38.66 16.68 7.73
CA ARG A 865 -39.49 17.85 8.10
C ARG A 865 -39.33 19.06 7.19
N SER A 866 -38.43 19.01 6.19
CA SER A 866 -38.03 20.20 5.43
C SER A 866 -38.87 20.44 4.16
N PRO A 867 -39.01 21.71 3.71
CA PRO A 867 -39.59 22.05 2.40
C PRO A 867 -38.87 21.39 1.21
N ARG A 868 -37.61 20.97 1.39
CA ARG A 868 -36.86 20.24 0.37
C ARG A 868 -37.41 18.82 0.16
N ALA A 869 -37.85 18.16 1.23
CA ALA A 869 -38.53 16.88 1.11
C ALA A 869 -39.94 17.08 0.57
N TRP A 870 -40.65 18.09 1.07
CA TRP A 870 -42.06 18.33 0.72
C TRP A 870 -42.27 19.76 0.23
N PRO A 871 -42.27 19.99 -1.11
CA PRO A 871 -42.36 21.34 -1.69
C PRO A 871 -43.63 22.11 -1.36
N SER A 872 -44.66 21.44 -0.83
CA SER A 872 -45.90 22.05 -0.34
C SER A 872 -45.76 22.75 1.02
N LEU A 873 -44.62 22.62 1.69
CA LEU A 873 -44.37 23.26 2.98
C LEU A 873 -43.66 24.60 2.81
N ASP A 874 -44.22 25.66 3.41
CA ASP A 874 -43.58 26.98 3.45
C ASP A 874 -42.43 27.07 4.47
N ALA A 875 -42.46 26.22 5.50
CA ALA A 875 -41.46 26.15 6.57
C ALA A 875 -41.30 24.71 7.09
N PRO A 876 -40.21 24.39 7.81
CA PRO A 876 -40.05 23.07 8.40
C PRO A 876 -41.15 22.73 9.40
N LEU A 877 -41.62 21.48 9.39
CA LEU A 877 -42.65 21.00 10.34
C LEU A 877 -42.17 21.14 11.79
N ASP A 878 -43.12 21.43 12.68
CA ASP A 878 -42.93 21.30 14.13
C ASP A 878 -42.94 19.83 14.55
N ASP A 879 -42.65 19.56 15.82
CA ASP A 879 -42.45 18.19 16.30
C ASP A 879 -43.75 17.36 16.22
N ALA A 880 -44.92 17.96 16.43
CA ALA A 880 -46.22 17.26 16.39
C ALA A 880 -46.65 16.93 14.94
N ALA A 881 -46.58 17.91 14.04
CA ALA A 881 -46.90 17.70 12.63
C ALA A 881 -45.91 16.75 11.94
N TYR A 882 -44.64 16.76 12.37
CA TYR A 882 -43.65 15.80 11.91
C TYR A 882 -43.97 14.37 12.37
N GLU A 883 -44.43 14.19 13.62
CA GLU A 883 -44.81 12.88 14.13
C GLU A 883 -46.03 12.29 13.40
N GLU A 884 -47.02 13.12 13.08
CA GLU A 884 -48.18 12.72 12.26
C GLU A 884 -47.76 12.28 10.85
N LEU A 885 -46.93 13.09 10.18
CA LEU A 885 -46.39 12.77 8.86
C LEU A 885 -45.56 11.47 8.88
N LEU A 886 -44.69 11.32 9.88
CA LEU A 886 -43.82 10.16 10.02
C LEU A 886 -44.64 8.88 10.21
N ASN A 887 -45.64 8.89 11.08
CA ASN A 887 -46.49 7.73 11.32
C ASN A 887 -47.27 7.33 10.06
N ALA A 888 -47.88 8.29 9.36
CA ALA A 888 -48.57 8.03 8.10
C ALA A 888 -47.61 7.43 7.04
N LEU A 889 -46.40 7.98 6.93
CA LEU A 889 -45.38 7.46 6.02
C LEU A 889 -44.97 6.02 6.34
N LEU A 890 -44.75 5.72 7.63
CA LEU A 890 -44.39 4.37 8.08
C LEU A 890 -45.53 3.38 7.89
N ASP A 891 -46.78 3.78 8.16
CA ASP A 891 -47.97 2.93 7.97
C ASP A 891 -48.15 2.53 6.51
N ILE A 892 -47.95 3.47 5.58
CA ILE A 892 -47.98 3.19 4.13
C ILE A 892 -46.89 2.18 3.77
N LEU A 893 -45.64 2.42 4.17
CA LEU A 893 -44.51 1.58 3.77
C LEU A 893 -44.51 0.18 4.41
N VAL A 894 -45.05 0.06 5.63
CA VAL A 894 -45.31 -1.24 6.27
C VAL A 894 -46.48 -1.95 5.59
N GLY A 895 -47.56 -1.23 5.29
CA GLY A 895 -48.73 -1.77 4.58
C GLY A 895 -48.41 -2.28 3.17
N THR A 896 -47.41 -1.70 2.51
CA THR A 896 -46.95 -2.10 1.18
C THR A 896 -45.79 -3.10 1.22
N ASN A 897 -45.43 -3.63 2.40
CA ASN A 897 -44.36 -4.61 2.56
C ASN A 897 -42.95 -4.13 2.12
N ILE A 898 -42.69 -2.83 2.13
CA ILE A 898 -41.32 -2.30 1.95
C ILE A 898 -40.59 -2.29 3.30
N LEU A 899 -41.30 -1.91 4.36
CA LEU A 899 -40.84 -1.96 5.74
C LEU A 899 -41.55 -3.08 6.51
N VAL A 900 -40.93 -3.52 7.60
CA VAL A 900 -41.51 -4.40 8.60
C VAL A 900 -41.41 -3.76 9.97
N ASP A 901 -42.49 -3.86 10.75
CA ASP A 901 -42.48 -3.50 12.17
C ASP A 901 -41.86 -4.64 12.98
N VAL A 902 -40.78 -4.34 13.69
CA VAL A 902 -39.98 -5.28 14.49
C VAL A 902 -40.08 -4.99 15.99
N ALA A 903 -41.02 -4.14 16.40
CA ALA A 903 -41.28 -3.91 17.82
C ALA A 903 -42.02 -5.11 18.44
N GLU A 904 -41.34 -5.83 19.35
CA GLU A 904 -41.96 -6.94 20.09
C GLU A 904 -42.72 -6.46 21.32
N ARG A 905 -42.19 -5.44 22.04
CA ARG A 905 -42.81 -4.69 23.15
C ARG A 905 -42.15 -3.31 23.25
N GLY A 906 -42.94 -2.25 23.44
CA GLY A 906 -42.43 -0.88 23.62
C GLY A 906 -42.51 -0.03 22.35
N THR A 907 -41.56 0.88 22.20
CA THR A 907 -41.49 1.87 21.12
C THR A 907 -41.46 1.25 19.71
N ARG A 908 -42.30 1.76 18.80
CA ARG A 908 -42.39 1.33 17.40
C ARG A 908 -41.01 1.35 16.72
N ALA A 909 -40.65 0.27 16.06
CA ALA A 909 -39.34 0.06 15.47
C ALA A 909 -39.49 -0.58 14.09
N VAL A 910 -38.84 -0.04 13.06
CA VAL A 910 -38.94 -0.58 11.70
C VAL A 910 -37.59 -0.97 11.12
N GLN A 911 -37.64 -1.95 10.21
CA GLN A 911 -36.54 -2.39 9.35
C GLN A 911 -37.05 -2.50 7.90
N ILE A 912 -36.13 -2.42 6.93
CA ILE A 912 -36.43 -2.70 5.53
C ILE A 912 -36.60 -4.21 5.38
N ARG A 913 -37.63 -4.62 4.66
CA ARG A 913 -37.77 -6.02 4.28
C ARG A 913 -36.72 -6.40 3.25
N ARG A 914 -35.97 -7.47 3.51
CA ARG A 914 -34.89 -7.98 2.65
C ARG A 914 -35.41 -8.40 1.29
N ASP A 915 -36.67 -8.81 1.20
CA ASP A 915 -37.33 -9.18 -0.06
C ASP A 915 -37.75 -7.98 -0.90
N ALA A 916 -37.81 -6.78 -0.31
CA ALA A 916 -37.97 -5.54 -1.04
C ALA A 916 -36.67 -5.09 -1.73
N LEU A 917 -35.50 -5.66 -1.41
CA LEU A 917 -34.21 -5.25 -1.99
C LEU A 917 -33.97 -5.91 -3.36
N LEU A 918 -33.82 -5.08 -4.39
CA LEU A 918 -33.48 -5.50 -5.75
C LEU A 918 -32.03 -5.11 -6.06
N TRP A 919 -31.23 -6.10 -6.42
CA TRP A 919 -29.81 -5.93 -6.72
C TRP A 919 -29.61 -5.87 -8.23
N LEU A 920 -29.14 -4.73 -8.72
CA LEU A 920 -29.00 -4.42 -10.12
C LEU A 920 -27.54 -4.10 -10.47
N PRO A 921 -27.07 -4.43 -11.69
CA PRO A 921 -25.80 -3.93 -12.16
C PRO A 921 -25.83 -2.39 -12.19
N GLY A 922 -24.75 -1.76 -11.74
CA GLY A 922 -24.58 -0.32 -11.90
C GLY A 922 -24.17 0.04 -13.34
N ASP A 923 -24.23 1.33 -13.67
CA ASP A 923 -23.91 1.88 -14.99
C ASP A 923 -22.47 2.44 -15.10
N GLY A 924 -21.67 2.25 -14.05
CA GLY A 924 -20.31 2.79 -13.92
C GLY A 924 -20.27 4.23 -13.40
N THR A 925 -21.41 4.85 -13.10
CA THR A 925 -21.46 6.19 -12.51
C THR A 925 -21.73 6.11 -11.00
N PRO A 926 -20.88 6.76 -10.17
CA PRO A 926 -21.14 6.87 -8.74
C PRO A 926 -22.48 7.54 -8.45
N PRO A 927 -23.22 7.12 -7.41
CA PRO A 927 -24.49 7.71 -7.05
C PRO A 927 -24.33 9.20 -6.67
N PRO A 928 -25.37 10.02 -6.89
CA PRO A 928 -25.33 11.42 -6.50
C PRO A 928 -25.15 11.59 -4.98
N PRO A 929 -24.66 12.76 -4.52
CA PRO A 929 -24.50 13.02 -3.09
C PRO A 929 -25.78 12.76 -2.29
N ASP A 930 -25.63 12.07 -1.15
CA ASP A 930 -26.73 11.70 -0.26
C ASP A 930 -27.55 12.94 0.13
N PRO A 931 -28.85 13.03 -0.24
CA PRO A 931 -29.65 14.23 -0.03
C PRO A 931 -29.95 14.55 1.44
N ILE A 932 -29.83 13.56 2.33
CA ILE A 932 -30.00 13.74 3.78
C ILE A 932 -28.73 14.34 4.41
N ARG A 933 -27.56 14.07 3.82
CA ARG A 933 -26.25 14.50 4.37
C ARG A 933 -25.61 15.67 3.62
N SER A 934 -25.97 15.89 2.36
CA SER A 934 -25.45 16.98 1.52
C SER A 934 -26.45 18.13 1.40
N ARG A 935 -25.99 19.34 1.73
CA ARG A 935 -26.70 20.59 1.45
C ARG A 935 -25.87 21.34 0.41
N ARG A 936 -26.33 21.48 -0.84
CA ARG A 936 -25.60 22.28 -1.82
C ARG A 936 -25.60 23.75 -1.34
N MET A 937 -24.44 24.25 -0.90
CA MET A 937 -24.20 25.68 -0.62
C MET A 937 -23.68 26.35 -1.91
N ASP A 938 -24.49 26.40 -2.97
CA ASP A 938 -24.08 27.04 -4.22
C ASP A 938 -24.79 28.40 -4.40
N LEU A 939 -24.04 29.49 -4.24
CA LEU A 939 -24.45 30.86 -4.54
C LEU A 939 -24.85 31.04 -6.02
N ALA A 940 -24.29 30.24 -6.95
CA ALA A 940 -24.63 30.33 -8.37
C ALA A 940 -26.07 29.88 -8.67
N SER A 941 -26.68 29.07 -7.81
CA SER A 941 -28.08 28.63 -7.96
C SER A 941 -29.11 29.71 -7.61
N ARG A 942 -28.71 30.73 -6.83
CA ARG A 942 -29.55 31.90 -6.57
C ARG A 942 -29.60 32.85 -7.76
N ALA A 943 -28.49 33.00 -8.50
CA ALA A 943 -28.48 33.83 -9.72
C ALA A 943 -29.42 33.27 -10.82
N GLN A 944 -29.68 31.96 -10.83
CA GLN A 944 -30.65 31.34 -11.74
C GLN A 944 -32.09 31.31 -11.20
N ARG A 945 -32.34 31.68 -9.94
CA ARG A 945 -33.67 31.62 -9.29
C ARG A 945 -34.12 32.93 -8.61
N GLY A 946 -33.53 34.07 -8.99
CA GLY A 946 -33.90 35.40 -8.46
C GLY A 946 -34.71 36.22 -9.46
N ASP A 947 -35.89 36.65 -9.02
CA ASP A 947 -37.00 37.28 -9.74
C ASP A 947 -36.69 38.66 -10.37
N GLY A 948 -37.34 38.99 -11.50
CA GLY A 948 -37.30 40.33 -12.12
C GLY A 948 -37.35 40.40 -13.66
N SER A 949 -38.50 40.16 -14.27
CA SER A 949 -38.96 40.65 -15.60
C SER A 949 -37.96 40.78 -16.77
N ALA A 950 -37.92 39.79 -17.69
CA ALA A 950 -37.64 39.96 -19.14
C ALA A 950 -37.87 38.63 -19.92
N PRO A 951 -38.23 38.65 -21.22
CA PRO A 951 -38.84 37.50 -21.90
C PRO A 951 -37.84 36.42 -22.31
N ARG A 952 -38.29 35.16 -22.28
CA ARG A 952 -37.56 33.96 -22.74
C ARG A 952 -37.09 34.13 -24.20
N PRO A 953 -35.81 33.86 -24.54
CA PRO A 953 -35.45 33.57 -25.90
C PRO A 953 -35.81 32.09 -26.19
N HIS A 954 -36.58 31.89 -27.26
CA HIS A 954 -36.92 30.59 -27.79
C HIS A 954 -35.67 29.79 -28.19
N GLY A 955 -35.62 28.51 -27.79
CA GLY A 955 -34.81 27.49 -28.47
C GLY A 955 -33.50 27.08 -27.78
N ALA A 956 -33.59 26.30 -26.70
CA ALA A 956 -32.55 25.36 -26.29
C ALA A 956 -33.23 24.12 -25.66
N PRO A 957 -32.81 22.89 -26.01
CA PRO A 957 -33.45 21.67 -25.53
C PRO A 957 -33.11 21.41 -24.05
N ASP A 958 -34.09 20.86 -23.33
CA ASP A 958 -33.99 20.39 -21.94
C ASP A 958 -32.78 19.46 -21.76
N PRO A 959 -31.94 19.64 -20.72
CA PRO A 959 -31.02 18.59 -20.31
C PRO A 959 -31.85 17.50 -19.65
N ALA A 960 -32.13 16.45 -20.40
CA ALA A 960 -32.45 15.16 -19.84
C ALA A 960 -31.43 14.83 -18.75
N TRP A 961 -31.96 14.41 -17.60
CA TRP A 961 -31.20 13.87 -16.49
C TRP A 961 -30.14 12.88 -17.00
N PRO A 962 -28.84 13.08 -16.68
CA PRO A 962 -27.86 12.02 -16.84
C PRO A 962 -28.11 10.90 -15.82
#